data_AF-A0A1F3ZM40-F1
#
_entry.id   AF-A0A1F3ZM40-F1
#
_cell.length_a   1.000
_cell.length_b   1.000
_cell.length_c   1.000
_cell.angle_alpha   90.00
_cell.angle_beta   90.00
_cell.angle_gamma   90.00
#
_symmetry.space_group_name_H-M   'P 1'
#
loop_
_entity.id
_entity.type
_entity.pdbx_description
1 polymer ?
#
loop_
_entity_poly.entity_id
_entity_poly.type
_entity_poly.pdbx_seq_one_letter_code
_entity_poly.pdbx_strand_id
1 'polypeptide(L)'
;MVLTRARARYEDQREEEYSLDEYLDLCRHNPGAYATAAERLLMAIGEPELLDTRKDPRLSRIFSNKVIRIYPAFRDFYGMEDTIEQIVAFFKYAAQALEERKQILYLLGPPGGGKSSLAEKLKQLMECKPFYCLKGSPLNETPLALFSTQEDGAALEDEFGIPRRHLNSVLSPWALKRLREYGGDITRFRVLKRYPSVLAQIAICKTEPGDENNQDISALTGKVDIRKLEQFAQDDADAYSYSGGLCRANQGLLEFVEMFKAPIKVLHPLLTATQEGNYKGTEGFGAIPFDGIILAHSNESEWLAFKNNRNNEAFLDRIYIVKVPYCLRVSEEIKIYEKLIQNSSLGAAPCAPGTHKMMAQFAVLTRLKEPENSSIFSKMRIYDGENLKDVDPKAKSIQEYRDYAGVDEAMNGLSTRFAFKVLSKVFNFEHNEVAANPVHLLYVLEQQIEREQFAADTEKKYLAYLKEYLSAPYADFIGKEIQTAYLEAYSEYGQNIFDRYVTFADLWIQDQEFRDPNTGEILDRSQLNDELEKIEKPAGIVNAKDFRHEIVNFVLRARAATGGRNASWTSYEKLRTVIEKKIFSSTEDLLPVISFNAKASSEERQKHQNFVDRMVEKGYTVKQVRLLVEWYLRVRKST
;
A
#
# COMPACT_ATOMS: atom_id res chain seq x y z
N MET A 1 -11.74 5.39 -30.63
CA MET A 1 -10.42 5.17 -29.99
C MET A 1 -10.41 3.94 -29.07
N VAL A 2 -11.26 3.85 -28.04
CA VAL A 2 -11.28 2.69 -27.11
C VAL A 2 -11.66 1.38 -27.82
N LEU A 3 -12.72 1.39 -28.64
CA LEU A 3 -13.16 0.22 -29.42
C LEU A 3 -12.09 -0.26 -30.42
N THR A 4 -11.42 0.67 -31.09
CA THR A 4 -10.32 0.38 -32.01
C THR A 4 -9.14 -0.30 -31.29
N ARG A 5 -8.77 0.17 -30.10
CA ARG A 5 -7.73 -0.47 -29.27
C ARG A 5 -8.14 -1.84 -28.72
N ALA A 6 -9.43 -2.06 -28.46
CA ALA A 6 -9.92 -3.37 -28.03
C ALA A 6 -9.83 -4.38 -29.18
N ARG A 7 -10.20 -3.97 -30.40
CA ARG A 7 -10.08 -4.80 -31.61
C ARG A 7 -8.62 -5.11 -31.96
N ALA A 8 -7.75 -4.10 -31.93
CA ALA A 8 -6.31 -4.30 -32.16
C ALA A 8 -5.70 -5.29 -31.15
N ARG A 9 -6.05 -5.19 -29.85
CA ARG A 9 -5.60 -6.16 -28.85
C ARG A 9 -6.05 -7.60 -29.16
N TYR A 10 -7.27 -7.78 -29.64
CA TYR A 10 -7.76 -9.10 -30.02
C TYR A 10 -7.03 -9.64 -31.27
N GLU A 11 -6.76 -8.77 -32.25
CA GLU A 11 -6.01 -9.12 -33.46
C GLU A 11 -4.53 -9.46 -33.14
N ASP A 12 -3.89 -8.72 -32.23
CA ASP A 12 -2.52 -8.97 -31.75
C ASP A 12 -2.40 -10.26 -30.92
N GLN A 13 -3.49 -10.70 -30.29
CA GLN A 13 -3.56 -11.92 -29.48
C GLN A 13 -4.03 -13.15 -30.29
N ARG A 14 -4.23 -13.00 -31.60
CA ARG A 14 -4.67 -14.09 -32.45
C ARG A 14 -3.60 -15.19 -32.51
N GLU A 15 -4.05 -16.44 -32.51
CA GLU A 15 -3.15 -17.58 -32.66
C GLU A 15 -2.46 -17.51 -34.03
N GLU A 16 -1.13 -17.53 -34.00
CA GLU A 16 -0.28 -17.67 -35.18
C GLU A 16 0.22 -19.12 -35.21
N GLU A 17 0.16 -19.74 -36.39
CA GLU A 17 0.58 -21.12 -36.60
C GLU A 17 1.88 -21.16 -37.40
N TYR A 18 2.79 -22.03 -36.96
CA TYR A 18 4.12 -22.21 -37.52
C TYR A 18 4.35 -23.69 -37.85
N SER A 19 5.13 -23.98 -38.88
CA SER A 19 5.82 -25.27 -39.00
C SER A 19 6.88 -25.40 -37.89
N LEU A 20 7.38 -26.62 -37.68
CA LEU A 20 8.47 -26.83 -36.71
C LEU A 20 9.74 -26.07 -37.14
N ASP A 21 10.05 -26.07 -38.44
CA ASP A 21 11.21 -25.34 -38.98
C ASP A 21 11.07 -23.82 -38.82
N GLU A 22 9.89 -23.26 -39.11
CA GLU A 22 9.60 -21.84 -38.92
C GLU A 22 9.74 -21.43 -37.45
N TYR A 23 9.34 -22.30 -36.52
CA TYR A 23 9.52 -22.10 -35.09
C TYR A 23 10.98 -22.14 -34.67
N LEU A 24 11.77 -23.09 -35.17
CA LEU A 24 13.21 -23.17 -34.88
C LEU A 24 13.96 -21.94 -35.44
N ASP A 25 13.65 -21.52 -36.67
CA ASP A 25 14.18 -20.29 -37.23
C ASP A 25 13.77 -19.04 -36.43
N LEU A 26 12.55 -19.01 -35.88
CA LEU A 26 12.11 -17.96 -34.97
C LEU A 26 12.94 -17.95 -33.67
N CYS A 27 13.24 -19.12 -33.10
CA CYS A 27 14.08 -19.24 -31.91
C CYS A 27 15.47 -18.64 -32.11
N ARG A 28 16.05 -18.76 -33.32
CA ARG A 28 17.35 -18.17 -33.67
C ARG A 28 17.38 -16.65 -33.48
N HIS A 29 16.27 -15.97 -33.76
CA HIS A 29 16.21 -14.50 -33.74
C HIS A 29 15.51 -13.94 -32.50
N ASN A 30 14.71 -14.76 -31.81
CA ASN A 30 13.91 -14.33 -30.67
C ASN A 30 14.03 -15.34 -29.52
N PRO A 31 14.92 -15.07 -28.53
CA PRO A 31 15.01 -15.88 -27.32
C PRO A 31 13.70 -15.97 -26.52
N GLY A 32 12.77 -15.04 -26.73
CA GLY A 32 11.43 -15.10 -26.15
C GLY A 32 10.57 -16.25 -26.67
N ALA A 33 10.94 -16.90 -27.77
CA ALA A 33 10.19 -18.02 -28.34
C ALA A 33 10.32 -19.32 -27.54
N TYR A 34 11.50 -19.57 -26.95
CA TYR A 34 11.77 -20.72 -26.08
C TYR A 34 11.87 -20.35 -24.59
N ALA A 35 11.48 -19.12 -24.24
CA ALA A 35 11.56 -18.63 -22.87
C ALA A 35 10.61 -19.39 -21.92
N THR A 36 11.17 -19.82 -20.79
CA THR A 36 10.45 -20.46 -19.68
C THR A 36 9.44 -19.52 -19.03
N ALA A 37 8.50 -20.05 -18.26
CA ALA A 37 7.54 -19.25 -17.50
C ALA A 37 8.21 -18.17 -16.61
N ALA A 38 9.36 -18.49 -16.00
CA ALA A 38 10.12 -17.55 -15.17
C ALA A 38 10.77 -16.44 -15.99
N GLU A 39 11.41 -16.77 -17.11
CA GLU A 39 11.99 -15.78 -18.03
C GLU A 39 10.93 -14.83 -18.59
N ARG A 40 9.76 -15.37 -18.98
CA ARG A 40 8.65 -14.56 -19.49
C ARG A 40 8.10 -13.61 -18.42
N LEU A 41 7.99 -14.05 -17.16
CA LEU A 41 7.63 -13.16 -16.06
C LEU A 41 8.66 -12.06 -15.84
N LEU A 42 9.97 -12.36 -15.86
CA LEU A 42 11.01 -11.33 -15.74
C LEU A 42 10.92 -10.31 -16.88
N MET A 43 10.72 -10.77 -18.12
CA MET A 43 10.52 -9.90 -19.27
C MET A 43 9.26 -9.01 -19.14
N ALA A 44 8.24 -9.47 -18.42
CA ALA A 44 7.01 -8.72 -18.16
C ALA A 44 7.17 -7.74 -16.98
N ILE A 45 7.90 -8.14 -15.94
CA ILE A 45 8.25 -7.28 -14.78
C ILE A 45 9.10 -6.10 -15.24
N GLY A 46 10.06 -6.37 -16.14
CA GLY A 46 10.96 -5.36 -16.71
C GLY A 46 12.14 -5.02 -15.78
N GLU A 47 12.96 -4.08 -16.25
CA GLU A 47 14.15 -3.63 -15.52
C GLU A 47 13.79 -2.74 -14.32
N PRO A 48 14.53 -2.85 -13.19
CA PRO A 48 14.32 -1.99 -12.04
C PRO A 48 14.86 -0.58 -12.27
N GLU A 49 14.14 0.41 -11.73
CA GLU A 49 14.65 1.75 -11.53
C GLU A 49 15.48 1.80 -10.24
N LEU A 50 16.70 2.32 -10.33
CA LEU A 50 17.59 2.48 -9.18
C LEU A 50 17.27 3.78 -8.45
N LEU A 51 16.68 3.67 -7.26
CA LEU A 51 16.39 4.83 -6.41
C LEU A 51 17.54 5.06 -5.41
N ASP A 52 18.25 6.17 -5.58
CA ASP A 52 19.25 6.63 -4.63
C ASP A 52 18.57 7.33 -3.44
N THR A 53 18.46 6.61 -2.33
CA THR A 53 17.76 7.08 -1.13
C THR A 53 18.48 8.23 -0.42
N ARG A 54 19.75 8.53 -0.74
CA ARG A 54 20.49 9.68 -0.18
C ARG A 54 19.87 11.03 -0.56
N LYS A 55 19.18 11.09 -1.69
CA LYS A 55 18.56 12.32 -2.21
C LYS A 55 17.30 12.72 -1.44
N ASP A 56 16.69 11.79 -0.72
CA ASP A 56 15.48 12.01 0.06
C ASP A 56 15.78 11.78 1.55
N PRO A 57 15.72 12.82 2.41
CA PRO A 57 16.02 12.67 3.83
C PRO A 57 15.18 11.61 4.57
N ARG A 58 13.93 11.37 4.14
CA ARG A 58 13.04 10.37 4.73
C ARG A 58 13.51 8.97 4.31
N LEU A 59 13.68 8.73 3.02
CA LEU A 59 14.13 7.44 2.49
C LEU A 59 15.55 7.10 2.94
N SER A 60 16.42 8.10 3.05
CA SER A 60 17.78 7.99 3.60
C SER A 60 17.78 7.34 4.98
N ARG A 61 16.87 7.75 5.87
CA ARG A 61 16.74 7.18 7.21
C ARG A 61 16.16 5.76 7.19
N ILE A 62 15.15 5.53 6.35
CA ILE A 62 14.45 4.23 6.26
C ILE A 62 15.37 3.14 5.69
N PHE A 63 16.13 3.45 4.64
CA PHE A 63 16.96 2.50 3.91
C PHE A 63 18.46 2.66 4.17
N SER A 64 18.84 3.49 5.14
CA SER A 64 20.24 3.74 5.51
C SER A 64 21.14 4.10 4.32
N ASN A 65 20.67 5.03 3.47
CA ASN A 65 21.38 5.50 2.27
C ASN A 65 21.67 4.43 1.19
N LYS A 66 21.02 3.27 1.25
CA LYS A 66 21.15 2.22 0.22
C LYS A 66 20.47 2.63 -1.08
N VAL A 67 21.01 2.19 -2.20
CA VAL A 67 20.32 2.24 -3.49
C VAL A 67 19.35 1.07 -3.53
N ILE A 68 18.06 1.33 -3.73
CA ILE A 68 17.03 0.30 -3.80
C ILE A 68 16.54 0.14 -5.24
N ARG A 69 16.08 -1.08 -5.56
CA ARG A 69 15.47 -1.40 -6.86
C ARG A 69 13.96 -1.22 -6.76
N ILE A 70 13.40 -0.40 -7.65
CA ILE A 70 11.95 -0.23 -7.77
C ILE A 70 11.52 -0.75 -9.12
N TYR A 71 10.64 -1.76 -9.11
CA TYR A 71 10.10 -2.34 -10.34
C TYR A 71 8.83 -1.59 -10.75
N PRO A 72 8.79 -0.93 -11.92
CA PRO A 72 7.63 -0.16 -12.36
C PRO A 72 6.32 -0.97 -12.37
N ALA A 73 6.42 -2.26 -12.68
CA ALA A 73 5.29 -3.19 -12.64
C ALA A 73 4.58 -3.23 -11.29
N PHE A 74 5.25 -2.95 -10.17
CA PHE A 74 4.71 -3.04 -8.82
C PHE A 74 4.55 -1.68 -8.13
N ARG A 75 4.51 -0.57 -8.86
CA ARG A 75 4.37 0.79 -8.30
C ARG A 75 3.15 1.01 -7.40
N ASP A 76 2.09 0.22 -7.63
CA ASP A 76 0.86 0.32 -6.84
C ASP A 76 0.89 -0.51 -5.54
N PHE A 77 2.05 -1.08 -5.18
CA PHE A 77 2.28 -1.84 -3.95
C PHE A 77 3.17 -1.01 -3.02
N TYR A 78 2.55 -0.35 -2.04
CA TYR A 78 3.24 0.53 -1.11
C TYR A 78 3.76 -0.24 0.09
N GLY A 79 5.02 0.00 0.47
CA GLY A 79 5.61 -0.61 1.65
C GLY A 79 6.13 -2.05 1.46
N MET A 80 6.20 -2.55 0.22
CA MET A 80 6.53 -3.95 -0.11
C MET A 80 7.84 -4.12 -0.89
N GLU A 81 8.75 -3.15 -0.84
CA GLU A 81 9.98 -3.11 -1.65
C GLU A 81 10.84 -4.37 -1.42
N ASP A 82 11.05 -4.78 -0.16
CA ASP A 82 11.82 -5.97 0.19
C ASP A 82 11.11 -7.27 -0.26
N THR A 83 9.79 -7.34 -0.11
CA THR A 83 8.96 -8.47 -0.56
C THR A 83 9.02 -8.64 -2.08
N ILE A 84 8.91 -7.54 -2.82
CA ILE A 84 8.97 -7.55 -4.29
C ILE A 84 10.37 -7.98 -4.75
N GLU A 85 11.44 -7.46 -4.13
CA GLU A 85 12.81 -7.87 -4.47
C GLU A 85 13.03 -9.37 -4.26
N GLN A 86 12.48 -9.96 -3.19
CA GLN A 86 12.55 -11.42 -2.97
C GLN A 86 11.79 -12.21 -4.04
N ILE A 87 10.60 -11.76 -4.45
CA ILE A 87 9.82 -12.39 -5.52
C ILE A 87 10.59 -12.30 -6.86
N VAL A 88 11.16 -11.15 -7.19
CA VAL A 88 11.95 -10.99 -8.41
C VAL A 88 13.22 -11.83 -8.36
N ALA A 89 13.88 -11.91 -7.20
CA ALA A 89 15.05 -12.76 -7.00
C ALA A 89 14.71 -14.23 -7.26
N PHE A 90 13.59 -14.73 -6.73
CA PHE A 90 13.09 -16.08 -7.01
C PHE A 90 12.97 -16.34 -8.52
N PHE A 91 12.31 -15.45 -9.27
CA PHE A 91 12.19 -15.62 -10.72
C PHE A 91 13.52 -15.51 -11.44
N LYS A 92 14.43 -14.64 -10.99
CA LYS A 92 15.77 -14.49 -11.56
C LYS A 92 16.58 -15.78 -11.41
N TYR A 93 16.55 -16.40 -10.24
CA TYR A 93 17.26 -17.66 -9.99
C TYR A 93 16.60 -18.83 -10.73
N ALA A 94 15.26 -18.87 -10.79
CA ALA A 94 14.53 -19.86 -11.57
C ALA A 94 14.82 -19.76 -13.08
N ALA A 95 14.89 -18.55 -13.63
CA ALA A 95 15.27 -18.28 -15.03
C ALA A 95 16.71 -18.71 -15.35
N GLN A 96 17.60 -18.67 -14.35
CA GLN A 96 18.97 -19.17 -14.47
C GLN A 96 19.08 -20.71 -14.30
N ALA A 97 17.95 -21.40 -14.16
CA ALA A 97 17.85 -22.84 -13.92
C ALA A 97 18.55 -23.30 -12.62
N LEU A 98 18.53 -22.45 -11.58
CA LEU A 98 19.00 -22.78 -10.22
C LEU A 98 17.92 -23.54 -9.41
N GLU A 99 18.16 -23.78 -8.13
CA GLU A 99 17.31 -24.60 -7.26
C GLU A 99 15.87 -24.05 -7.14
N GLU A 100 15.70 -22.74 -7.21
CA GLU A 100 14.39 -22.07 -7.17
C GLU A 100 13.45 -22.51 -8.29
N ARG A 101 13.98 -23.01 -9.43
CA ARG A 101 13.16 -23.63 -10.49
C ARG A 101 12.38 -24.84 -9.97
N LYS A 102 12.91 -25.54 -8.97
CA LYS A 102 12.34 -26.76 -8.38
C LYS A 102 11.55 -26.51 -7.11
N GLN A 103 11.24 -25.25 -6.81
CA GLN A 103 10.55 -24.85 -5.59
C GLN A 103 9.20 -24.18 -5.89
N ILE A 104 8.30 -24.31 -4.93
CA ILE A 104 7.02 -23.60 -4.88
C ILE A 104 7.27 -22.22 -4.28
N LEU A 105 6.89 -21.16 -4.99
CA LEU A 105 6.91 -19.81 -4.44
C LEU A 105 5.75 -19.69 -3.44
N TYR A 106 6.05 -19.50 -2.16
CA TYR A 106 5.04 -19.46 -1.11
C TYR A 106 4.99 -18.09 -0.43
N LEU A 107 3.86 -17.40 -0.56
CA LEU A 107 3.61 -16.13 0.09
C LEU A 107 3.00 -16.35 1.47
N LEU A 108 3.75 -16.00 2.52
CA LEU A 108 3.34 -16.10 3.91
C LEU A 108 3.03 -14.72 4.48
N GLY A 109 1.87 -14.54 5.11
CA GLY A 109 1.50 -13.24 5.66
C GLY A 109 0.13 -13.23 6.32
N PRO A 110 -0.24 -12.15 7.01
CA PRO A 110 -1.55 -12.03 7.61
C PRO A 110 -2.68 -11.87 6.57
N PRO A 111 -3.95 -12.12 6.96
CA PRO A 111 -5.12 -11.86 6.11
C PRO A 111 -5.19 -10.39 5.68
N GLY A 112 -5.37 -10.12 4.39
CA GLY A 112 -5.39 -8.74 3.88
C GLY A 112 -4.03 -8.06 3.82
N GLY A 113 -2.92 -8.78 4.01
CA GLY A 113 -1.55 -8.28 3.79
C GLY A 113 -1.15 -8.09 2.31
N GLY A 114 -2.05 -8.33 1.36
CA GLY A 114 -1.79 -8.11 -0.07
C GLY A 114 -1.25 -9.31 -0.86
N LYS A 115 -1.19 -10.51 -0.26
CA LYS A 115 -0.76 -11.76 -0.92
C LYS A 115 -1.54 -12.07 -2.21
N SER A 116 -2.87 -12.07 -2.14
CA SER A 116 -3.72 -12.32 -3.30
C SER A 116 -3.57 -11.21 -4.34
N SER A 117 -3.40 -9.96 -3.93
CA SER A 117 -3.13 -8.85 -4.86
C SER A 117 -1.81 -9.03 -5.62
N LEU A 118 -0.76 -9.53 -4.96
CA LEU A 118 0.51 -9.89 -5.60
C LEU A 118 0.31 -11.06 -6.58
N ALA A 119 -0.44 -12.10 -6.19
CA ALA A 119 -0.75 -13.23 -7.06
C ALA A 119 -1.52 -12.79 -8.32
N GLU A 120 -2.53 -11.94 -8.17
CA GLU A 120 -3.26 -11.35 -9.30
C GLU A 120 -2.34 -10.52 -10.20
N LYS A 121 -1.42 -9.74 -9.62
CA LYS A 121 -0.48 -8.96 -10.41
C LYS A 121 0.48 -9.84 -11.21
N LEU A 122 0.97 -10.93 -10.63
CA LEU A 122 1.82 -11.90 -11.32
C LEU A 122 1.07 -12.60 -12.47
N LYS A 123 -0.21 -12.94 -12.28
CA LYS A 123 -1.07 -13.46 -13.36
C LYS A 123 -1.21 -12.46 -14.51
N GLN A 124 -1.50 -11.19 -14.20
CA GLN A 124 -1.58 -10.12 -15.21
C GLN A 124 -0.26 -9.94 -15.98
N LEU A 125 0.88 -10.02 -15.30
CA LEU A 125 2.20 -9.94 -15.94
C LEU A 125 2.46 -11.15 -16.83
N MET A 126 2.02 -12.35 -16.43
CA MET A 126 2.13 -13.56 -17.24
C MET A 126 1.33 -13.44 -18.55
N GLU A 127 0.15 -12.81 -18.54
CA GLU A 127 -0.67 -12.56 -19.75
C GLU A 127 0.01 -11.62 -20.77
N CYS A 128 1.05 -10.87 -20.37
CA CYS A 128 1.71 -9.89 -21.24
C CYS A 128 2.67 -10.51 -22.27
N LYS A 129 3.11 -11.75 -22.08
CA LYS A 129 4.09 -12.41 -22.95
C LYS A 129 3.51 -13.69 -23.55
N PRO A 130 3.64 -13.92 -24.87
CA PRO A 130 3.18 -15.17 -25.48
C PRO A 130 4.09 -16.34 -25.09
N PHE A 131 3.64 -17.56 -25.36
CA PHE A 131 4.43 -18.78 -25.36
C PHE A 131 4.08 -19.61 -26.61
N TYR A 132 4.89 -20.62 -26.90
CA TYR A 132 4.73 -21.49 -28.06
C TYR A 132 4.40 -22.90 -27.57
N CYS A 133 3.42 -23.55 -28.19
CA CYS A 133 3.02 -24.90 -27.83
C CYS A 133 2.62 -25.74 -29.04
N LEU A 134 2.58 -27.07 -28.87
CA LEU A 134 2.12 -27.97 -29.92
C LEU A 134 0.63 -27.76 -30.21
N LYS A 135 0.29 -27.59 -31.49
CA LYS A 135 -1.08 -27.44 -31.96
C LYS A 135 -1.91 -28.66 -31.59
N GLY A 136 -3.03 -28.42 -30.92
CA GLY A 136 -3.96 -29.47 -30.47
C GLY A 136 -3.56 -30.15 -29.15
N SER A 137 -2.40 -29.84 -28.57
CA SER A 137 -2.02 -30.37 -27.26
C SER A 137 -2.97 -29.82 -26.18
N PRO A 138 -3.56 -30.69 -25.34
CA PRO A 138 -4.39 -30.26 -24.22
C PRO A 138 -3.57 -29.73 -23.03
N LEU A 139 -2.25 -29.89 -23.08
CA LEU A 139 -1.31 -29.58 -22.00
C LEU A 139 -0.51 -28.31 -22.27
N ASN A 140 -0.73 -27.62 -23.39
CA ASN A 140 0.12 -26.50 -23.79
C ASN A 140 1.62 -26.87 -23.77
N GLU A 141 1.99 -28.09 -24.19
CA GLU A 141 3.38 -28.55 -24.08
C GLU A 141 4.32 -27.84 -25.05
N THR A 142 5.56 -27.63 -24.63
CA THR A 142 6.58 -26.95 -25.43
C THR A 142 6.94 -27.76 -26.68
N PRO A 143 7.11 -27.13 -27.86
CA PRO A 143 7.59 -27.83 -29.05
C PRO A 143 8.97 -28.46 -28.86
N LEU A 144 9.76 -27.93 -27.93
CA LEU A 144 11.10 -28.45 -27.61
C LEU A 144 11.08 -29.84 -26.99
N ALA A 145 9.94 -30.29 -26.45
CA ALA A 145 9.79 -31.65 -25.92
C ALA A 145 9.91 -32.74 -27.01
N LEU A 146 9.81 -32.38 -28.29
CA LEU A 146 10.00 -33.30 -29.42
C LEU A 146 11.47 -33.71 -29.63
N PHE A 147 12.42 -32.99 -29.04
CA PHE A 147 13.85 -33.19 -29.26
C PHE A 147 14.53 -33.83 -28.06
N SER A 148 15.53 -34.66 -28.32
CA SER A 148 16.35 -35.31 -27.31
C SER A 148 17.52 -34.41 -26.91
N THR A 149 17.66 -34.12 -25.61
CA THR A 149 18.81 -33.36 -25.08
C THR A 149 20.15 -34.02 -25.42
N GLN A 150 20.19 -35.34 -25.50
CA GLN A 150 21.42 -36.10 -25.75
C GLN A 150 21.81 -36.14 -27.23
N GLU A 151 20.82 -36.26 -28.11
CA GLU A 151 21.04 -36.45 -29.56
C GLU A 151 21.01 -35.12 -30.31
N ASP A 152 20.01 -34.28 -30.04
CA ASP A 152 19.74 -33.05 -30.80
C ASP A 152 20.31 -31.80 -30.12
N GLY A 153 20.63 -31.88 -28.83
CA GLY A 153 20.94 -30.70 -28.02
C GLY A 153 22.16 -29.89 -28.50
N ALA A 154 23.17 -30.54 -29.07
CA ALA A 154 24.33 -29.84 -29.64
C ALA A 154 23.96 -29.08 -30.93
N ALA A 155 23.20 -29.73 -31.82
CA ALA A 155 22.76 -29.12 -33.08
C ALA A 155 21.82 -27.94 -32.83
N LEU A 156 20.87 -28.06 -31.89
CA LEU A 156 19.95 -26.98 -31.54
C LEU A 156 20.64 -25.76 -30.94
N GLU A 157 21.70 -25.98 -30.16
CA GLU A 157 22.51 -24.92 -29.57
C GLU A 157 23.36 -24.21 -30.63
N ASP A 158 24.02 -24.96 -31.51
CA ASP A 158 24.90 -24.42 -32.55
C ASP A 158 24.11 -23.73 -33.70
N GLU A 159 23.00 -24.32 -34.15
CA GLU A 159 22.26 -23.85 -35.32
C GLU A 159 21.17 -22.82 -34.99
N PHE A 160 20.52 -22.95 -33.82
CA PHE A 160 19.36 -22.13 -33.44
C PHE A 160 19.59 -21.34 -32.14
N GLY A 161 20.74 -21.50 -31.48
CA GLY A 161 21.06 -20.77 -30.25
C GLY A 161 20.24 -21.19 -29.03
N ILE A 162 19.59 -22.36 -29.07
CA ILE A 162 18.73 -22.86 -27.99
C ILE A 162 19.61 -23.59 -26.97
N PRO A 163 19.79 -23.05 -25.75
CA PRO A 163 20.65 -23.70 -24.77
C PRO A 163 20.05 -25.02 -24.29
N ARG A 164 20.89 -26.04 -24.07
CA ARG A 164 20.45 -27.41 -23.69
C ARG A 164 19.55 -27.47 -22.45
N ARG A 165 19.67 -26.50 -21.53
CA ARG A 165 18.84 -26.39 -20.31
C ARG A 165 17.33 -26.23 -20.59
N HIS A 166 16.96 -25.83 -21.81
CA HIS A 166 15.57 -25.70 -22.26
C HIS A 166 14.98 -27.00 -22.82
N LEU A 167 15.78 -28.07 -22.98
CA LEU A 167 15.36 -29.35 -23.57
C LEU A 167 14.98 -30.42 -22.53
N ASN A 168 14.82 -30.05 -21.26
CA ASN A 168 14.61 -31.00 -20.16
C ASN A 168 13.15 -31.52 -20.03
N SER A 169 12.27 -31.19 -20.97
CA SER A 169 10.85 -31.56 -20.91
C SER A 169 10.63 -32.97 -21.47
N VAL A 170 9.73 -33.74 -20.85
CA VAL A 170 9.37 -35.08 -21.33
C VAL A 170 8.17 -35.03 -22.28
N LEU A 171 8.12 -35.93 -23.25
CA LEU A 171 6.95 -36.07 -24.10
C LEU A 171 5.73 -36.51 -23.29
N SER A 172 4.62 -35.80 -23.46
CA SER A 172 3.36 -36.19 -22.85
C SER A 172 2.80 -37.48 -23.49
N PRO A 173 1.89 -38.21 -22.80
CA PRO A 173 1.14 -39.31 -23.42
C PRO A 173 0.36 -38.84 -24.67
N TRP A 174 -0.12 -37.59 -24.60
CA TRP A 174 -0.47 -36.67 -25.69
C TRP A 174 0.36 -36.88 -26.96
N ALA A 175 1.53 -36.26 -26.90
CA ALA A 175 2.44 -36.12 -28.03
C ALA A 175 3.04 -37.47 -28.42
N LEU A 176 3.26 -38.37 -27.47
CA LEU A 176 3.75 -39.72 -27.76
C LEU A 176 2.77 -40.51 -28.63
N LYS A 177 1.46 -40.40 -28.37
CA LYS A 177 0.43 -41.02 -29.23
C LYS A 177 0.46 -40.42 -30.64
N ARG A 178 0.49 -39.08 -30.76
CA ARG A 178 0.56 -38.39 -32.06
C ARG A 178 1.83 -38.70 -32.84
N LEU A 179 2.98 -38.79 -32.16
CA LEU A 179 4.25 -39.14 -32.77
C LEU A 179 4.18 -40.54 -33.41
N ARG A 180 3.56 -41.51 -32.73
CA ARG A 180 3.31 -42.85 -33.29
C ARG A 180 2.38 -42.82 -34.50
N GLU A 181 1.29 -42.06 -34.43
CA GLU A 181 0.34 -41.88 -35.54
C GLU A 181 0.99 -41.19 -36.76
N TYR A 182 1.99 -40.34 -36.52
CA TYR A 182 2.79 -39.69 -37.57
C TYR A 182 3.94 -40.55 -38.07
N GLY A 183 4.11 -41.78 -37.56
CA GLY A 183 5.18 -42.68 -37.98
C GLY A 183 6.58 -42.22 -37.51
N GLY A 184 6.66 -41.45 -36.44
CA GLY A 184 7.90 -40.87 -35.92
C GLY A 184 8.30 -39.53 -36.57
N ASP A 185 7.53 -39.03 -37.53
CA ASP A 185 7.84 -37.78 -38.22
C ASP A 185 7.43 -36.55 -37.39
N ILE A 186 8.40 -35.93 -36.73
CA ILE A 186 8.18 -34.71 -35.93
C ILE A 186 7.80 -33.49 -36.78
N THR A 187 8.09 -33.47 -38.09
CA THR A 187 7.79 -32.33 -38.96
C THR A 187 6.28 -32.14 -39.20
N ARG A 188 5.48 -33.18 -38.92
CA ARG A 188 4.02 -33.12 -38.98
C ARG A 188 3.40 -32.35 -37.82
N PHE A 189 4.16 -32.09 -36.75
CA PHE A 189 3.70 -31.23 -35.68
C PHE A 189 3.69 -29.76 -36.12
N ARG A 190 2.68 -29.04 -35.65
CA ARG A 190 2.54 -27.59 -35.87
C ARG A 190 2.66 -26.89 -34.53
N VAL A 191 3.21 -25.68 -34.54
CA VAL A 191 3.40 -24.86 -33.34
C VAL A 191 2.41 -23.71 -33.36
N LEU A 192 1.78 -23.43 -32.22
CA LEU A 192 0.92 -22.27 -32.02
C LEU A 192 1.57 -21.28 -31.07
N LYS A 193 1.58 -20.02 -31.46
CA LYS A 193 1.82 -18.90 -30.55
C LYS A 193 0.53 -18.59 -29.81
N ARG A 194 0.57 -18.63 -28.49
CA ARG A 194 -0.57 -18.35 -27.60
C ARG A 194 -0.20 -17.36 -26.52
N TYR A 195 -1.20 -16.63 -26.04
CA TYR A 195 -1.07 -15.80 -24.85
C TYR A 195 -1.66 -16.54 -23.64
N PRO A 196 -0.95 -16.54 -22.49
CA PRO A 196 -1.56 -16.98 -21.25
C PRO A 196 -2.82 -16.16 -20.96
N SER A 197 -3.83 -16.81 -20.39
CA SER A 197 -5.09 -16.15 -20.05
C SER A 197 -5.70 -16.75 -18.80
N VAL A 198 -5.99 -15.88 -17.83
CA VAL A 198 -6.77 -16.24 -16.64
C VAL A 198 -8.20 -16.61 -17.03
N LEU A 199 -8.82 -15.81 -17.90
CA LEU A 199 -10.22 -15.96 -18.31
C LEU A 199 -10.45 -17.24 -19.13
N ALA A 200 -9.55 -17.54 -20.07
CA ALA A 200 -9.65 -18.75 -20.89
C ALA A 200 -8.99 -19.98 -20.23
N GLN A 201 -8.39 -19.82 -19.05
CA GLN A 201 -7.62 -20.86 -18.34
C GLN A 201 -6.51 -21.48 -19.20
N ILE A 202 -5.80 -20.65 -19.95
CA ILE A 202 -4.69 -21.05 -20.83
C ILE A 202 -3.39 -20.69 -20.11
N ALA A 203 -2.57 -21.69 -19.77
CA ALA A 203 -1.30 -21.55 -19.03
C ALA A 203 -1.42 -20.87 -17.65
N ILE A 204 -2.60 -20.38 -17.24
CA ILE A 204 -2.85 -19.81 -15.92
C ILE A 204 -4.04 -20.54 -15.30
N CYS A 205 -3.85 -21.09 -14.11
CA CYS A 205 -4.91 -21.77 -13.37
C CYS A 205 -4.90 -21.36 -11.90
N LYS A 206 -6.09 -21.31 -11.31
CA LYS A 206 -6.30 -21.12 -9.88
C LYS A 206 -6.95 -22.38 -9.32
N THR A 207 -6.36 -22.93 -8.27
CA THR A 207 -6.87 -24.09 -7.55
C THR A 207 -7.08 -23.71 -6.09
N GLU A 208 -8.22 -24.14 -5.56
CA GLU A 208 -8.61 -23.94 -4.16
C GLU A 208 -8.79 -25.33 -3.52
N PRO A 209 -8.55 -25.44 -2.19
CA PRO A 209 -8.85 -26.67 -1.47
C PRO A 209 -10.35 -26.95 -1.54
N GLY A 210 -10.69 -28.20 -1.83
CA GLY A 210 -12.06 -28.71 -1.67
C GLY A 210 -12.27 -29.20 -0.25
N ASP A 211 -13.46 -29.71 0.06
CA ASP A 211 -13.72 -30.36 1.35
C ASP A 211 -12.77 -31.56 1.52
N GLU A 212 -12.25 -31.77 2.74
CA GLU A 212 -11.30 -32.87 3.05
C GLU A 212 -11.81 -34.25 2.59
N ASN A 213 -13.13 -34.46 2.58
CA ASN A 213 -13.76 -35.72 2.18
C ASN A 213 -13.92 -35.88 0.66
N ASN A 214 -13.90 -34.78 -0.10
CA ASN A 214 -14.24 -34.75 -1.53
C ASN A 214 -13.08 -34.28 -2.41
N GLN A 215 -11.99 -33.74 -1.83
CA GLN A 215 -10.87 -33.27 -2.62
C GLN A 215 -10.00 -34.45 -3.09
N ASP A 216 -10.07 -34.69 -4.39
CA ASP A 216 -9.31 -35.71 -5.08
C ASP A 216 -8.09 -35.11 -5.80
N ILE A 217 -7.06 -35.93 -5.98
CA ILE A 217 -5.82 -35.63 -6.71
C ILE A 217 -6.12 -35.18 -8.15
N SER A 218 -7.27 -35.57 -8.69
CA SER A 218 -7.76 -35.16 -10.01
C SER A 218 -7.95 -33.64 -10.16
N ALA A 219 -8.10 -32.89 -9.07
CA ALA A 219 -8.14 -31.42 -9.10
C ALA A 219 -6.85 -30.81 -9.66
N LEU A 220 -5.69 -31.45 -9.42
CA LEU A 220 -4.40 -31.01 -9.95
C LEU A 220 -4.02 -31.76 -11.22
N THR A 221 -4.26 -33.07 -11.26
CA THR A 221 -3.69 -33.96 -12.28
C THR A 221 -4.64 -34.22 -13.46
N GLY A 222 -5.95 -34.07 -13.28
CA GLY A 222 -6.96 -34.48 -14.25
C GLY A 222 -7.56 -35.86 -13.92
N LYS A 223 -8.44 -36.36 -14.78
CA LYS A 223 -9.07 -37.68 -14.61
C LYS A 223 -9.47 -38.28 -15.94
N VAL A 224 -9.72 -39.58 -15.98
CA VAL A 224 -10.27 -40.25 -17.17
C VAL A 224 -11.71 -39.79 -17.41
N ASP A 225 -12.04 -39.47 -18.67
CA ASP A 225 -13.40 -39.13 -19.08
C ASP A 225 -14.19 -40.41 -19.40
N ILE A 226 -15.09 -40.77 -18.50
CA ILE A 226 -15.93 -41.97 -18.60
C ILE A 226 -16.69 -42.02 -19.94
N ARG A 227 -17.07 -40.86 -20.50
CA ARG A 227 -17.80 -40.80 -21.78
C ARG A 227 -16.97 -41.24 -22.97
N LYS A 228 -15.64 -41.13 -22.88
CA LYS A 228 -14.72 -41.52 -23.96
C LYS A 228 -14.30 -42.98 -23.88
N LEU A 229 -14.59 -43.67 -22.78
CA LEU A 229 -14.27 -45.08 -22.59
C LEU A 229 -15.03 -46.04 -23.53
N GLU A 230 -16.10 -45.56 -24.18
CA GLU A 230 -16.76 -46.32 -25.25
C GLU A 230 -15.88 -46.46 -26.50
N GLN A 231 -15.00 -45.48 -26.75
CA GLN A 231 -14.19 -45.38 -27.96
C GLN A 231 -12.71 -45.63 -27.72
N PHE A 232 -12.22 -45.40 -26.50
CA PHE A 232 -10.81 -45.43 -26.14
C PHE A 232 -10.60 -46.26 -24.88
N ALA A 233 -9.43 -46.89 -24.76
CA ALA A 233 -9.04 -47.59 -23.54
C ALA A 233 -8.84 -46.61 -22.37
N GLN A 234 -8.89 -47.11 -21.13
CA GLN A 234 -8.75 -46.29 -19.92
C GLN A 234 -7.38 -45.59 -19.82
N ASP A 235 -6.33 -46.21 -20.33
CA ASP A 235 -4.96 -45.70 -20.39
C ASP A 235 -4.67 -44.89 -21.67
N ASP A 236 -5.66 -44.71 -22.55
CA ASP A 236 -5.50 -43.95 -23.79
C ASP A 236 -5.47 -42.44 -23.50
N ALA A 237 -4.50 -41.75 -24.11
CA ALA A 237 -4.32 -40.32 -23.92
C ALA A 237 -5.52 -39.46 -24.36
N ASP A 238 -6.30 -39.92 -25.34
CA ASP A 238 -7.49 -39.19 -25.80
C ASP A 238 -8.70 -39.39 -24.87
N ALA A 239 -8.71 -40.45 -24.06
CA ALA A 239 -9.70 -40.67 -23.00
C ALA A 239 -9.45 -39.81 -21.76
N TYR A 240 -8.24 -39.28 -21.59
CA TYR A 240 -7.86 -38.49 -20.42
C TYR A 240 -8.38 -37.05 -20.49
N SER A 241 -9.06 -36.60 -19.44
CA SER A 241 -9.45 -35.20 -19.26
C SER A 241 -8.33 -34.46 -18.52
N TYR A 242 -7.53 -33.73 -19.29
CA TYR A 242 -6.47 -32.81 -18.83
C TYR A 242 -7.03 -31.51 -18.22
N SER A 243 -8.02 -31.64 -17.33
CA SER A 243 -8.72 -30.52 -16.69
C SER A 243 -8.07 -30.07 -15.38
N GLY A 244 -7.04 -30.77 -14.89
CA GLY A 244 -6.38 -30.48 -13.63
C GLY A 244 -5.59 -29.16 -13.65
N GLY A 245 -5.36 -28.59 -12.47
CA GLY A 245 -4.61 -27.34 -12.31
C GLY A 245 -3.22 -27.36 -12.95
N LEU A 246 -2.45 -28.45 -12.76
CA LEU A 246 -1.12 -28.61 -13.36
C LEU A 246 -1.20 -28.73 -14.89
N CYS A 247 -2.23 -29.38 -15.42
CA CYS A 247 -2.44 -29.50 -16.86
C CYS A 247 -2.64 -28.13 -17.52
N ARG A 248 -3.52 -27.33 -16.93
CA ARG A 248 -3.93 -26.02 -17.48
C ARG A 248 -2.87 -24.95 -17.28
N ALA A 249 -2.10 -25.02 -16.20
CA ALA A 249 -1.07 -24.06 -15.85
C ALA A 249 0.31 -24.34 -16.47
N ASN A 250 0.44 -25.43 -17.24
CA ASN A 250 1.71 -25.77 -17.87
C ASN A 250 2.23 -24.63 -18.77
N GLN A 251 3.54 -24.44 -18.78
CA GLN A 251 4.26 -23.28 -19.32
C GLN A 251 3.88 -21.92 -18.71
N GLY A 252 3.03 -21.82 -17.69
CA GLY A 252 2.64 -20.54 -17.08
C GLY A 252 2.62 -20.58 -15.55
N LEU A 253 1.47 -20.28 -14.93
CA LEU A 253 1.35 -20.04 -13.49
C LEU A 253 0.14 -20.78 -12.87
N LEU A 254 0.41 -21.65 -11.89
CA LEU A 254 -0.59 -22.27 -11.03
C LEU A 254 -0.64 -21.51 -9.70
N GLU A 255 -1.78 -20.91 -9.37
CA GLU A 255 -2.04 -20.37 -8.04
C GLU A 255 -2.79 -21.41 -7.19
N PHE A 256 -2.18 -21.86 -6.09
CA PHE A 256 -2.83 -22.70 -5.09
C PHE A 256 -3.14 -21.87 -3.83
N VAL A 257 -4.40 -21.48 -3.69
CA VAL A 257 -4.90 -20.72 -2.54
C VAL A 257 -4.99 -21.61 -1.33
N GLU A 258 -4.48 -21.18 -0.17
CA GLU A 258 -4.60 -21.91 1.11
C GLU A 258 -4.18 -23.39 1.01
N MET A 259 -3.08 -23.64 0.29
CA MET A 259 -2.57 -24.97 -0.07
C MET A 259 -2.52 -25.97 1.11
N PHE A 260 -2.21 -25.49 2.32
CA PHE A 260 -2.07 -26.37 3.49
C PHE A 260 -3.39 -26.82 4.13
N LYS A 261 -4.54 -26.34 3.66
CA LYS A 261 -5.84 -26.93 3.99
C LYS A 261 -6.10 -28.22 3.22
N ALA A 262 -5.41 -28.43 2.09
CA ALA A 262 -5.57 -29.64 1.30
C ALA A 262 -4.87 -30.83 1.99
N PRO A 263 -5.42 -32.05 1.89
CA PRO A 263 -4.74 -33.25 2.38
C PRO A 263 -3.37 -33.44 1.72
N ILE A 264 -2.38 -33.92 2.48
CA ILE A 264 -1.00 -34.10 1.98
C ILE A 264 -0.91 -34.94 0.69
N LYS A 265 -1.82 -35.92 0.54
CA LYS A 265 -1.89 -36.78 -0.66
C LYS A 265 -2.15 -35.99 -1.93
N VAL A 266 -2.96 -34.93 -1.84
CA VAL A 266 -3.26 -34.01 -2.95
C VAL A 266 -2.05 -33.17 -3.30
N LEU A 267 -1.13 -32.93 -2.37
CA LEU A 267 0.06 -32.10 -2.61
C LEU A 267 1.21 -32.86 -3.29
N HIS A 268 1.25 -34.20 -3.23
CA HIS A 268 2.35 -35.00 -3.80
C HIS A 268 2.64 -34.75 -5.29
N PRO A 269 1.65 -34.59 -6.18
CA PRO A 269 1.90 -34.23 -7.58
C PRO A 269 2.66 -32.91 -7.76
N LEU A 270 2.55 -31.97 -6.82
CA LEU A 270 3.29 -30.71 -6.88
C LEU A 270 4.79 -30.95 -6.70
N LEU A 271 5.18 -31.89 -5.82
CA LEU A 271 6.58 -32.22 -5.57
C LEU A 271 7.25 -32.85 -6.77
N THR A 272 6.58 -33.82 -7.41
CA THR A 272 7.10 -34.44 -8.62
C THR A 272 7.15 -33.44 -9.76
N ALA A 273 6.11 -32.61 -9.91
CA ALA A 273 6.07 -31.55 -10.92
C ALA A 273 7.24 -30.56 -10.78
N THR A 274 7.58 -30.10 -9.57
CA THR A 274 8.72 -29.19 -9.39
C THR A 274 10.08 -29.89 -9.49
N GLN A 275 10.20 -31.12 -9.02
CA GLN A 275 11.49 -31.82 -8.96
C GLN A 275 11.89 -32.45 -10.30
N GLU A 276 10.95 -33.13 -10.95
CA GLU A 276 11.19 -33.94 -12.16
C GLU A 276 10.72 -33.24 -13.44
N GLY A 277 10.03 -32.08 -13.33
CA GLY A 277 9.41 -31.42 -14.47
C GLY A 277 8.25 -32.21 -15.06
N ASN A 278 7.72 -33.18 -14.32
CA ASN A 278 6.59 -34.00 -14.74
C ASN A 278 5.85 -34.58 -13.52
N TYR A 279 4.62 -35.05 -13.72
CA TYR A 279 3.83 -35.71 -12.69
C TYR A 279 3.02 -36.87 -13.29
N LYS A 280 2.59 -37.80 -12.46
CA LYS A 280 1.76 -38.93 -12.91
C LYS A 280 0.29 -38.53 -12.91
N GLY A 281 -0.42 -38.93 -13.96
CA GLY A 281 -1.89 -38.86 -13.98
C GLY A 281 -2.53 -39.88 -13.05
N THR A 282 -3.85 -39.82 -12.96
CA THR A 282 -4.66 -40.82 -12.26
C THR A 282 -4.66 -42.16 -13.00
N GLU A 283 -4.81 -43.27 -12.28
CA GLU A 283 -5.09 -44.61 -12.86
C GLU A 283 -3.99 -45.19 -13.77
N GLY A 284 -2.71 -44.99 -13.43
CA GLY A 284 -1.59 -45.65 -14.13
C GLY A 284 -1.14 -44.98 -15.42
N PHE A 285 -1.64 -43.78 -15.67
CA PHE A 285 -1.30 -42.95 -16.82
C PHE A 285 0.20 -42.51 -16.81
N GLY A 286 0.79 -42.34 -18.00
CA GLY A 286 2.19 -41.95 -18.16
C GLY A 286 2.53 -40.58 -17.55
N ALA A 287 3.83 -40.26 -17.48
CA ALA A 287 4.31 -38.98 -16.97
C ALA A 287 3.83 -37.82 -17.85
N ILE A 288 3.20 -36.82 -17.24
CA ILE A 288 2.71 -35.61 -17.89
C ILE A 288 3.70 -34.47 -17.60
N PRO A 289 4.24 -33.78 -18.63
CA PRO A 289 5.21 -32.71 -18.43
C PRO A 289 4.60 -31.48 -17.74
N PHE A 290 5.42 -30.79 -16.96
CA PHE A 290 5.09 -29.53 -16.32
C PHE A 290 6.31 -28.59 -16.28
N ASP A 291 6.24 -27.51 -17.05
CA ASP A 291 7.23 -26.43 -17.15
C ASP A 291 6.65 -25.07 -16.68
N GLY A 292 5.73 -25.11 -15.71
CA GLY A 292 5.09 -23.93 -15.12
C GLY A 292 5.68 -23.53 -13.76
N ILE A 293 5.19 -22.42 -13.21
CA ILE A 293 5.49 -21.95 -11.86
C ILE A 293 4.31 -22.29 -10.94
N ILE A 294 4.61 -22.77 -9.75
CA ILE A 294 3.60 -22.98 -8.70
C ILE A 294 3.76 -21.88 -7.65
N LEU A 295 2.69 -21.12 -7.47
CA LEU A 295 2.54 -20.06 -6.48
C LEU A 295 1.51 -20.50 -5.45
N ALA A 296 1.91 -20.58 -4.19
CA ALA A 296 1.02 -20.86 -3.07
C ALA A 296 0.96 -19.66 -2.13
N HIS A 297 -0.15 -19.50 -1.41
CA HIS A 297 -0.23 -18.53 -0.31
C HIS A 297 -1.16 -19.02 0.78
N SER A 298 -0.84 -18.70 2.03
CA SER A 298 -1.66 -19.10 3.18
C SER A 298 -1.41 -18.16 4.38
N ASN A 299 -2.10 -18.41 5.50
CA ASN A 299 -1.86 -17.66 6.74
C ASN A 299 -0.77 -18.31 7.62
N GLU A 300 -0.33 -17.58 8.64
CA GLU A 300 0.72 -18.01 9.57
C GLU A 300 0.31 -19.21 10.42
N SER A 301 -0.95 -19.28 10.87
CA SER A 301 -1.45 -20.42 11.65
C SER A 301 -1.40 -21.73 10.88
N GLU A 302 -1.77 -21.72 9.59
CA GLU A 302 -1.72 -22.88 8.70
C GLU A 302 -0.29 -23.31 8.44
N TRP A 303 0.61 -22.33 8.21
CA TRP A 303 2.03 -22.62 8.04
C TRP A 303 2.65 -23.25 9.28
N LEU A 304 2.37 -22.72 10.48
CA LEU A 304 2.88 -23.28 11.72
C LEU A 304 2.36 -24.69 11.97
N ALA A 305 1.05 -24.92 11.75
CA ALA A 305 0.46 -26.25 11.85
C ALA A 305 1.10 -27.24 10.86
N PHE A 306 1.32 -26.80 9.62
CA PHE A 306 1.95 -27.61 8.58
C PHE A 306 3.42 -27.93 8.90
N LYS A 307 4.19 -26.91 9.32
CA LYS A 307 5.63 -27.04 9.65
C LYS A 307 5.88 -27.92 10.86
N ASN A 308 4.99 -27.89 11.86
CA ASN A 308 5.14 -28.69 13.07
C ASN A 308 4.87 -30.20 12.85
N ASN A 309 4.27 -30.57 11.72
CA ASN A 309 3.99 -31.95 11.38
C ASN A 309 5.19 -32.61 10.66
N ARG A 310 5.82 -33.59 11.30
CA ARG A 310 7.01 -34.30 10.76
C ARG A 310 6.76 -35.01 9.44
N ASN A 311 5.52 -35.41 9.15
CA ASN A 311 5.19 -36.05 7.88
C ASN A 311 5.35 -35.11 6.67
N ASN A 312 5.43 -33.79 6.92
CA ASN A 312 5.54 -32.76 5.90
C ASN A 312 6.98 -32.30 5.64
N GLU A 313 7.98 -32.89 6.30
CA GLU A 313 9.38 -32.44 6.22
C GLU A 313 9.88 -32.37 4.77
N ALA A 314 9.55 -33.36 3.95
CA ALA A 314 9.92 -33.39 2.53
C ALA A 314 9.34 -32.22 1.69
N PHE A 315 8.23 -31.61 2.13
CA PHE A 315 7.67 -30.43 1.49
C PHE A 315 8.41 -29.14 1.86
N LEU A 316 9.00 -29.07 3.06
CA LEU A 316 9.61 -27.82 3.55
C LEU A 316 10.81 -27.40 2.70
N ASP A 317 11.63 -28.35 2.26
CA ASP A 317 12.79 -28.08 1.38
C ASP A 317 12.38 -27.60 -0.03
N ARG A 318 11.13 -27.84 -0.40
CA ARG A 318 10.58 -27.52 -1.73
C ARG A 318 9.79 -26.21 -1.76
N ILE A 319 9.83 -25.44 -0.68
CA ILE A 319 9.09 -24.20 -0.56
C ILE A 319 10.05 -23.03 -0.41
N TYR A 320 9.94 -22.06 -1.34
CA TYR A 320 10.60 -20.77 -1.22
C TYR A 320 9.67 -19.78 -0.52
N ILE A 321 9.95 -19.47 0.74
CA ILE A 321 9.09 -18.63 1.57
C ILE A 321 9.40 -17.15 1.34
N VAL A 322 8.39 -16.39 0.94
CA VAL A 322 8.42 -14.92 0.91
C VAL A 322 7.42 -14.39 1.93
N LYS A 323 7.91 -13.61 2.90
CA LYS A 323 7.05 -12.94 3.88
C LYS A 323 6.40 -11.69 3.26
N VAL A 324 5.10 -11.55 3.48
CA VAL A 324 4.26 -10.42 3.04
C VAL A 324 3.61 -9.79 4.29
N PRO A 325 4.37 -9.05 5.09
CA PRO A 325 3.87 -8.40 6.30
C PRO A 325 2.94 -7.22 5.97
N TYR A 326 2.21 -6.72 6.97
CA TYR A 326 1.52 -5.44 6.83
C TYR A 326 2.50 -4.26 6.70
N CYS A 327 2.04 -3.17 6.09
CA CYS A 327 2.81 -1.93 6.05
C CYS A 327 2.93 -1.33 7.46
N LEU A 328 4.14 -0.94 7.83
CA LEU A 328 4.45 -0.27 9.10
C LEU A 328 4.79 1.22 8.93
N ARG A 329 4.73 1.74 7.70
CA ARG A 329 4.99 3.13 7.42
C ARG A 329 3.68 3.85 7.17
N VAL A 330 3.45 4.92 7.93
CA VAL A 330 2.19 5.65 7.92
C VAL A 330 1.95 6.27 6.56
N SER A 331 2.97 6.87 5.94
CA SER A 331 2.81 7.53 4.63
C SER A 331 2.44 6.55 3.52
N GLU A 332 2.97 5.33 3.55
CA GLU A 332 2.68 4.27 2.58
C GLU A 332 1.30 3.66 2.83
N GLU A 333 0.90 3.50 4.09
CA GLU A 333 -0.46 3.05 4.45
C GLU A 333 -1.53 4.06 4.00
N ILE A 334 -1.26 5.38 4.08
CA ILE A 334 -2.15 6.43 3.54
C ILE A 334 -2.38 6.19 2.03
N LYS A 335 -1.32 5.94 1.26
CA LYS A 335 -1.42 5.68 -0.18
C LYS A 335 -2.23 4.43 -0.50
N ILE A 336 -2.16 3.40 0.35
CA ILE A 336 -3.01 2.21 0.23
C ILE A 336 -4.49 2.61 0.34
N TYR A 337 -4.86 3.45 1.31
CA TYR A 337 -6.25 3.89 1.47
C TYR A 337 -6.71 4.81 0.34
N GLU A 338 -5.87 5.75 -0.09
CA GLU A 338 -6.17 6.63 -1.23
C GLU A 338 -6.46 5.80 -2.49
N LYS A 339 -5.61 4.81 -2.78
CA LYS A 339 -5.83 3.87 -3.90
C LYS A 339 -7.14 3.10 -3.78
N LEU A 340 -7.48 2.60 -2.59
CA LEU A 340 -8.71 1.84 -2.37
C LEU A 340 -9.96 2.72 -2.52
N ILE A 341 -9.92 3.95 -2.02
CA ILE A 341 -11.03 4.91 -2.08
C ILE A 341 -11.21 5.44 -3.50
N GLN A 342 -10.13 5.77 -4.22
CA GLN A 342 -10.18 6.22 -5.62
C GLN A 342 -10.83 5.19 -6.55
N ASN A 343 -10.66 3.91 -6.28
CA ASN A 343 -11.29 2.82 -7.03
C ASN A 343 -12.76 2.55 -6.63
N SER A 344 -13.34 3.39 -5.76
CA SER A 344 -14.72 3.28 -5.28
C SER A 344 -15.56 4.51 -5.64
N SER A 345 -16.88 4.44 -5.45
CA SER A 345 -17.77 5.61 -5.60
C SER A 345 -17.47 6.73 -4.59
N LEU A 346 -16.69 6.46 -3.56
CA LEU A 346 -16.25 7.44 -2.56
C LEU A 346 -15.08 8.29 -3.03
N GLY A 347 -14.48 8.01 -4.20
CA GLY A 347 -13.31 8.74 -4.71
C GLY A 347 -13.54 10.25 -4.90
N ALA A 348 -14.78 10.68 -5.15
CA ALA A 348 -15.16 12.09 -5.28
C ALA A 348 -15.75 12.70 -3.99
N ALA A 349 -15.94 11.89 -2.94
CA ALA A 349 -16.55 12.35 -1.70
C ALA A 349 -15.57 13.24 -0.91
N PRO A 350 -16.04 14.35 -0.30
CA PRO A 350 -15.20 15.18 0.55
C PRO A 350 -14.58 14.39 1.71
N CYS A 351 -13.27 14.54 1.89
CA CYS A 351 -12.52 13.89 2.98
C CYS A 351 -11.72 14.97 3.70
N ALA A 352 -12.05 15.21 4.97
CA ALA A 352 -11.37 16.21 5.76
C ALA A 352 -9.89 15.84 5.95
N PRO A 353 -8.98 16.84 5.92
CA PRO A 353 -7.56 16.64 6.18
C PRO A 353 -7.29 15.85 7.44
N GLY A 354 -6.29 14.95 7.37
CA GLY A 354 -5.88 14.12 8.49
C GLY A 354 -6.69 12.84 8.69
N THR A 355 -7.82 12.62 8.00
CA THR A 355 -8.64 11.41 8.16
C THR A 355 -7.88 10.13 7.79
N HIS A 356 -7.30 10.06 6.58
CA HIS A 356 -6.49 8.89 6.18
C HIS A 356 -5.25 8.72 7.06
N LYS A 357 -4.61 9.82 7.45
CA LYS A 357 -3.43 9.82 8.33
C LYS A 357 -3.77 9.22 9.69
N MET A 358 -4.87 9.63 10.30
CA MET A 358 -5.32 9.10 11.59
C MET A 358 -5.65 7.60 11.53
N MET A 359 -6.35 7.17 10.46
CA MET A 359 -6.62 5.74 10.25
C MET A 359 -5.32 4.95 10.06
N ALA A 360 -4.37 5.50 9.29
CA ALA A 360 -3.08 4.85 9.03
C ALA A 360 -2.23 4.75 10.30
N GLN A 361 -2.19 5.81 11.10
CA GLN A 361 -1.52 5.80 12.42
C GLN A 361 -2.13 4.73 13.33
N PHE A 362 -3.47 4.67 13.42
CA PHE A 362 -4.14 3.64 14.22
C PHE A 362 -3.78 2.23 13.76
N ALA A 363 -3.90 1.96 12.45
CA ALA A 363 -3.60 0.65 11.89
C ALA A 363 -2.15 0.25 12.14
N VAL A 364 -1.18 1.14 11.90
CA VAL A 364 0.25 0.88 12.13
C VAL A 364 0.54 0.63 13.61
N LEU A 365 -0.04 1.42 14.54
CA LEU A 365 0.13 1.21 15.98
C LEU A 365 -0.30 -0.20 16.41
N THR A 366 -1.36 -0.74 15.81
CA THR A 366 -1.81 -2.11 16.11
C THR A 366 -0.90 -3.21 15.58
N ARG A 367 0.01 -2.90 14.64
CA ARG A 367 0.91 -3.86 13.95
C ARG A 367 2.33 -3.87 14.51
N LEU A 368 2.70 -2.82 15.24
CA LEU A 368 4.02 -2.68 15.85
C LEU A 368 4.12 -3.53 17.12
N LYS A 369 5.28 -4.16 17.31
CA LYS A 369 5.62 -4.76 18.61
C LYS A 369 6.07 -3.67 19.58
N GLU A 370 5.63 -3.79 20.83
CA GLU A 370 5.97 -2.83 21.88
C GLU A 370 7.48 -2.81 22.15
N PRO A 371 8.12 -1.62 22.11
CA PRO A 371 9.51 -1.48 22.50
C PRO A 371 9.66 -1.37 24.02
N GLU A 372 10.75 -1.92 24.58
CA GLU A 372 10.98 -1.93 26.04
C GLU A 372 11.26 -0.56 26.64
N ASN A 373 12.04 0.29 25.94
CA ASN A 373 12.65 1.49 26.52
C ASN A 373 12.20 2.81 25.88
N SER A 374 11.15 2.81 25.05
CA SER A 374 10.67 4.00 24.32
C SER A 374 9.16 3.95 24.10
N SER A 375 8.52 5.05 23.72
CA SER A 375 7.10 5.01 23.32
C SER A 375 6.91 4.25 21.99
N ILE A 376 5.82 3.49 21.88
CA ILE A 376 5.40 2.87 20.61
C ILE A 376 5.11 3.92 19.53
N PHE A 377 4.65 5.11 19.93
CA PHE A 377 4.38 6.21 19.01
C PHE A 377 5.68 6.77 18.41
N SER A 378 6.75 6.86 19.20
CA SER A 378 8.08 7.22 18.71
C SER A 378 8.60 6.19 17.71
N LYS A 379 8.43 4.88 17.99
CA LYS A 379 8.77 3.80 17.06
C LYS A 379 8.03 3.93 15.71
N MET A 380 6.72 4.19 15.74
CA MET A 380 5.93 4.42 14.52
C MET A 380 6.49 5.55 13.66
N ARG A 381 6.80 6.70 14.27
CA ARG A 381 7.33 7.88 13.57
C ARG A 381 8.74 7.63 13.00
N ILE A 382 9.59 6.90 13.73
CA ILE A 382 10.91 6.49 13.24
C ILE A 382 10.79 5.56 12.02
N TYR A 383 9.83 4.64 12.02
CA TYR A 383 9.58 3.75 10.87
C TYR A 383 9.12 4.55 9.65
N ASP A 384 8.36 5.62 9.85
CA ASP A 384 7.98 6.54 8.77
C ASP A 384 9.11 7.50 8.33
N GLY A 385 10.31 7.39 8.92
CA GLY A 385 11.49 8.16 8.54
C GLY A 385 11.57 9.56 9.15
N GLU A 386 10.82 9.83 10.22
CA GLU A 386 10.92 11.08 10.98
C GLU A 386 12.20 11.14 11.83
N ASN A 387 12.70 12.35 12.10
CA ASN A 387 13.82 12.56 13.02
C ASN A 387 13.29 12.98 14.39
N LEU A 388 13.48 12.15 15.41
CA LEU A 388 12.98 12.41 16.77
C LEU A 388 14.06 12.79 17.78
N LYS A 389 15.31 13.01 17.37
CA LYS A 389 16.41 13.30 18.31
C LYS A 389 16.12 14.46 19.26
N ASP A 390 15.44 15.49 18.78
CA ASP A 390 15.11 16.69 19.57
C ASP A 390 13.77 16.57 20.33
N VAL A 391 12.93 15.60 19.97
CA VAL A 391 11.57 15.43 20.53
C VAL A 391 11.53 14.33 21.58
N ASP A 392 12.21 13.21 21.33
CA ASP A 392 12.27 12.06 22.23
C ASP A 392 13.71 11.49 22.25
N PRO A 393 14.52 11.87 23.24
CA PRO A 393 15.89 11.35 23.39
C PRO A 393 15.97 9.84 23.63
N LYS A 394 14.87 9.19 24.04
CA LYS A 394 14.81 7.73 24.25
C LYS A 394 14.53 6.96 22.96
N ALA A 395 14.16 7.64 21.87
CA ALA A 395 13.90 7.01 20.59
C ALA A 395 15.17 6.30 20.05
N LYS A 396 14.98 5.06 19.59
CA LYS A 396 16.05 4.21 19.06
C LYS A 396 16.14 4.31 17.54
N SER A 397 17.23 3.80 16.96
CA SER A 397 17.37 3.76 15.51
C SER A 397 16.40 2.74 14.88
N ILE A 398 16.09 2.90 13.59
CA ILE A 398 15.22 1.95 12.87
C ILE A 398 15.78 0.52 12.88
N GLN A 399 17.10 0.36 12.81
CA GLN A 399 17.75 -0.95 12.83
C GLN A 399 17.59 -1.62 14.19
N GLU A 400 17.87 -0.90 15.28
CA GLU A 400 17.68 -1.43 16.64
C GLU A 400 16.23 -1.88 16.85
N TYR A 401 15.25 -1.07 16.46
CA TYR A 401 13.84 -1.44 16.59
C TYR A 401 13.47 -2.70 15.80
N ARG A 402 14.02 -2.88 14.59
CA ARG A 402 13.83 -4.10 13.78
C ARG A 402 14.46 -5.31 14.45
N ASP A 403 15.67 -5.15 14.99
CA ASP A 403 16.40 -6.22 15.66
C ASP A 403 15.64 -6.68 16.92
N TYR A 404 15.09 -5.75 17.72
CA TYR A 404 14.27 -6.07 18.89
C TYR A 404 12.92 -6.72 18.53
N ALA A 405 12.28 -6.27 17.46
CA ALA A 405 10.96 -6.78 17.08
C ALA A 405 11.04 -8.18 16.45
N GLY A 406 12.17 -8.52 15.82
CA GLY A 406 12.39 -9.80 15.17
C GLY A 406 11.58 -9.98 13.88
N VAL A 407 11.60 -11.20 13.35
CA VAL A 407 11.14 -11.51 11.98
C VAL A 407 9.61 -11.52 11.81
N ASP A 408 8.86 -11.47 12.93
CA ASP A 408 7.38 -11.56 12.92
C ASP A 408 6.70 -10.22 13.23
N GLU A 409 7.46 -9.12 13.18
CA GLU A 409 6.85 -7.80 13.22
C GLU A 409 5.93 -7.59 12.01
N ALA A 410 4.79 -6.91 12.22
CA ALA A 410 3.75 -6.69 11.21
C ALA A 410 3.04 -7.93 10.67
N MET A 411 3.24 -9.10 11.28
CA MET A 411 2.45 -10.31 10.99
C MET A 411 1.13 -10.35 11.77
N ASN A 412 0.93 -9.43 12.71
CA ASN A 412 -0.28 -9.30 13.53
C ASN A 412 -0.81 -7.86 13.50
N GLY A 413 -2.03 -7.67 14.00
CA GLY A 413 -2.70 -6.36 14.07
C GLY A 413 -3.84 -6.21 13.06
N LEU A 414 -4.36 -4.99 12.94
CA LEU A 414 -5.54 -4.71 12.12
C LEU A 414 -5.22 -4.75 10.62
N SER A 415 -6.01 -5.55 9.90
CA SER A 415 -5.88 -5.69 8.45
C SER A 415 -6.30 -4.43 7.69
N THR A 416 -5.76 -4.27 6.48
CA THR A 416 -6.20 -3.22 5.53
C THR A 416 -7.70 -3.34 5.23
N ARG A 417 -8.27 -4.57 5.26
CA ARG A 417 -9.71 -4.80 5.08
C ARG A 417 -10.53 -4.23 6.24
N PHE A 418 -10.04 -4.36 7.47
CA PHE A 418 -10.67 -3.72 8.64
C PHE A 418 -10.67 -2.21 8.48
N ALA A 419 -9.51 -1.61 8.17
CA ALA A 419 -9.38 -0.17 7.95
C ALA A 419 -10.33 0.35 6.87
N PHE A 420 -10.43 -0.36 5.73
CA PHE A 420 -11.33 0.03 4.64
C PHE A 420 -12.82 -0.06 5.03
N LYS A 421 -13.22 -1.08 5.82
CA LYS A 421 -14.58 -1.17 6.37
C LYS A 421 -14.88 0.00 7.31
N VAL A 422 -13.93 0.38 8.16
CA VAL A 422 -14.07 1.55 9.05
C VAL A 422 -14.24 2.81 8.22
N LEU A 423 -13.34 3.08 7.28
CA LEU A 423 -13.43 4.25 6.40
C LEU A 423 -14.76 4.29 5.66
N SER A 424 -15.22 3.17 5.12
CA SER A 424 -16.54 3.07 4.45
C SER A 424 -17.69 3.45 5.39
N LYS A 425 -17.65 3.04 6.66
CA LYS A 425 -18.65 3.44 7.67
C LYS A 425 -18.55 4.93 8.02
N VAL A 426 -17.34 5.50 8.05
CA VAL A 426 -17.12 6.92 8.32
C VAL A 426 -17.66 7.79 7.19
N PHE A 427 -17.38 7.44 5.93
CA PHE A 427 -17.93 8.14 4.77
C PHE A 427 -19.46 8.12 4.72
N ASN A 428 -20.07 7.05 5.22
CA ASN A 428 -21.53 6.87 5.25
C ASN A 428 -22.13 7.08 6.65
N PHE A 429 -21.43 7.83 7.53
CA PHE A 429 -21.88 8.03 8.90
C PHE A 429 -23.14 8.90 8.97
N GLU A 430 -23.20 9.96 8.17
CA GLU A 430 -24.39 10.79 8.05
C GLU A 430 -25.29 10.32 6.90
N HIS A 431 -26.61 10.35 7.12
CA HIS A 431 -27.60 9.96 6.11
C HIS A 431 -27.70 10.97 4.96
N ASN A 432 -27.37 12.23 5.22
CA ASN A 432 -27.59 13.34 4.28
C ASN A 432 -26.32 13.80 3.57
N GLU A 433 -25.15 13.24 3.91
CA GLU A 433 -23.87 13.66 3.36
C GLU A 433 -22.88 12.50 3.35
N VAL A 434 -22.31 12.21 2.18
CA VAL A 434 -21.23 11.22 2.04
C VAL A 434 -19.91 11.97 2.17
N ALA A 435 -19.35 11.98 3.38
CA ALA A 435 -18.08 12.65 3.66
C ALA A 435 -17.39 12.02 4.86
N ALA A 436 -16.06 12.06 4.89
CA ALA A 436 -15.27 11.52 6.00
C ALA A 436 -14.57 12.61 6.79
N ASN A 437 -14.54 12.46 8.11
CA ASN A 437 -13.79 13.35 8.99
C ASN A 437 -13.17 12.60 10.19
N PRO A 438 -12.13 13.16 10.84
CA PRO A 438 -11.42 12.48 11.92
C PRO A 438 -12.26 12.28 13.19
N VAL A 439 -13.24 13.13 13.47
CA VAL A 439 -14.10 13.02 14.66
C VAL A 439 -15.05 11.82 14.53
N HIS A 440 -15.71 11.70 13.37
CA HIS A 440 -16.50 10.50 13.04
C HIS A 440 -15.62 9.25 12.99
N LEU A 441 -14.38 9.37 12.49
CA LEU A 441 -13.43 8.26 12.50
C LEU A 441 -13.13 7.76 13.91
N LEU A 442 -12.81 8.65 14.86
CA LEU A 442 -12.55 8.26 16.26
C LEU A 442 -13.76 7.55 16.87
N TYR A 443 -14.96 8.09 16.68
CA TYR A 443 -16.19 7.49 17.20
C TYR A 443 -16.50 6.12 16.58
N VAL A 444 -16.38 5.99 15.26
CA VAL A 444 -16.61 4.72 14.56
C VAL A 444 -15.55 3.69 14.95
N LEU A 445 -14.29 4.09 15.15
CA LEU A 445 -13.23 3.20 15.62
C LEU A 445 -13.52 2.66 17.02
N GLU A 446 -13.89 3.52 17.97
CA GLU A 446 -14.27 3.11 19.33
C GLU A 446 -15.41 2.07 19.29
N GLN A 447 -16.47 2.37 18.54
CA GLN A 447 -17.60 1.45 18.32
C GLN A 447 -17.21 0.14 17.61
N GLN A 448 -16.26 0.16 16.68
CA GLN A 448 -15.81 -1.07 16.01
C GLN A 448 -14.94 -1.93 16.92
N ILE A 449 -14.10 -1.33 17.75
CA ILE A 449 -13.25 -2.05 18.69
C ILE A 449 -14.11 -2.82 19.70
N GLU A 450 -15.14 -2.18 20.26
CA GLU A 450 -16.10 -2.82 21.18
C GLU A 450 -16.87 -3.97 20.52
N ARG A 451 -17.21 -3.83 19.23
CA ARG A 451 -17.99 -4.84 18.50
C ARG A 451 -17.19 -6.06 18.07
N GLU A 452 -15.88 -5.91 17.82
CA GLU A 452 -15.05 -7.04 17.39
C GLU A 452 -14.68 -7.99 18.53
N GLN A 453 -15.07 -7.69 19.77
CA GLN A 453 -14.88 -8.58 20.93
C GLN A 453 -13.44 -9.07 21.05
N PHE A 454 -12.48 -8.14 20.96
CA PHE A 454 -11.07 -8.46 21.17
C PHE A 454 -10.84 -9.01 22.60
N ALA A 455 -9.71 -9.69 22.80
CA ALA A 455 -9.28 -10.01 24.16
C ALA A 455 -9.20 -8.73 25.00
N ALA A 456 -9.64 -8.79 26.26
CA ALA A 456 -9.81 -7.60 27.11
C ALA A 456 -8.57 -6.70 27.19
N ASP A 457 -7.36 -7.28 27.18
CA ASP A 457 -6.11 -6.53 27.19
C ASP A 457 -5.84 -5.82 25.86
N THR A 458 -6.18 -6.46 24.73
CA THR A 458 -6.04 -5.87 23.38
C THR A 458 -7.05 -4.75 23.16
N GLU A 459 -8.28 -4.94 23.62
CA GLU A 459 -9.34 -3.92 23.56
C GLU A 459 -8.93 -2.66 24.34
N LYS A 460 -8.53 -2.82 25.61
CA LYS A 460 -8.05 -1.71 26.45
C LYS A 460 -6.87 -0.98 25.80
N LYS A 461 -5.93 -1.74 25.23
CA LYS A 461 -4.76 -1.20 24.54
C LYS A 461 -5.13 -0.38 23.31
N TYR A 462 -6.04 -0.87 22.47
CA TYR A 462 -6.48 -0.14 21.29
C TYR A 462 -7.27 1.12 21.65
N LEU A 463 -8.11 1.08 22.68
CA LEU A 463 -8.80 2.25 23.20
C LEU A 463 -7.83 3.29 23.78
N ALA A 464 -6.77 2.84 24.48
CA ALA A 464 -5.70 3.72 24.93
C ALA A 464 -5.00 4.41 23.75
N TYR A 465 -4.74 3.69 22.65
CA TYR A 465 -4.14 4.29 21.46
C TYR A 465 -4.99 5.39 20.82
N LEU A 466 -6.31 5.21 20.78
CA LEU A 466 -7.22 6.26 20.29
C LEU A 466 -7.14 7.52 21.15
N LYS A 467 -7.13 7.36 22.48
CA LYS A 467 -7.17 8.49 23.43
C LYS A 467 -5.83 9.21 23.52
N GLU A 468 -4.74 8.48 23.74
CA GLU A 468 -3.41 9.03 24.01
C GLU A 468 -2.68 9.50 22.74
N TYR A 469 -2.71 8.70 21.67
CA TYR A 469 -1.85 8.93 20.50
C TYR A 469 -2.56 9.57 19.31
N LEU A 470 -3.89 9.50 19.23
CA LEU A 470 -4.64 10.06 18.10
C LEU A 470 -5.45 11.30 18.50
N SER A 471 -6.26 11.20 19.56
CA SER A 471 -7.18 12.28 19.98
C SER A 471 -6.41 13.53 20.42
N ALA A 472 -5.45 13.40 21.35
CA ALA A 472 -4.71 14.55 21.87
C ALA A 472 -3.87 15.28 20.79
N PRO A 473 -3.04 14.58 19.98
CA PRO A 473 -2.30 15.26 18.90
C PRO A 473 -3.21 15.87 17.82
N TYR A 474 -4.38 15.26 17.58
CA TYR A 474 -5.35 15.83 16.65
C TYR A 474 -6.03 17.08 17.22
N ALA A 475 -6.29 17.13 18.52
CA ALA A 475 -6.81 18.33 19.18
C ALA A 475 -5.84 19.52 19.04
N ASP A 476 -4.54 19.29 19.18
CA ASP A 476 -3.51 20.31 18.95
C ASP A 476 -3.46 20.74 17.48
N PHE A 477 -3.55 19.79 16.54
CA PHE A 477 -3.56 20.06 15.11
C PHE A 477 -4.78 20.90 14.70
N ILE A 478 -5.98 20.48 15.09
CA ILE A 478 -7.21 21.19 14.72
C ILE A 478 -7.29 22.55 15.41
N GLY A 479 -6.77 22.67 16.64
CA GLY A 479 -6.65 23.95 17.33
C GLY A 479 -5.83 24.95 16.51
N LYS A 480 -4.65 24.54 16.03
CA LYS A 480 -3.80 25.38 15.16
C LYS A 480 -4.48 25.72 13.83
N GLU A 481 -5.16 24.75 13.21
CA GLU A 481 -5.91 24.94 11.97
C GLU A 481 -7.03 25.99 12.11
N ILE A 482 -7.86 25.85 13.16
CA ILE A 482 -8.96 26.77 13.48
C ILE A 482 -8.41 28.17 13.75
N GLN A 483 -7.35 28.27 14.56
CA GLN A 483 -6.76 29.56 14.89
C GLN A 483 -6.12 30.23 13.66
N THR A 484 -5.48 29.45 12.78
CA THR A 484 -4.91 29.97 11.53
C THR A 484 -5.99 30.47 10.58
N ALA A 485 -7.05 29.68 10.38
CA ALA A 485 -8.19 30.08 9.56
C ALA A 485 -8.90 31.33 10.12
N TYR A 486 -8.94 31.45 11.45
CA TYR A 486 -9.41 32.67 12.11
C TYR A 486 -8.51 33.86 11.80
N LEU A 487 -7.19 33.77 11.99
CA LEU A 487 -6.28 34.88 11.69
C LEU A 487 -6.36 35.34 10.22
N GLU A 488 -6.46 34.39 9.29
CA GLU A 488 -6.59 34.66 7.85
C GLU A 488 -7.92 35.34 7.47
N ALA A 489 -9.00 35.02 8.18
CA ALA A 489 -10.28 35.69 8.02
C ALA A 489 -10.30 37.10 8.65
N TYR A 490 -9.32 37.44 9.50
CA TYR A 490 -9.34 38.61 10.36
C TYR A 490 -8.07 39.49 10.27
N SER A 491 -7.76 39.97 9.06
CA SER A 491 -6.69 40.95 8.85
C SER A 491 -6.91 42.25 9.66
N GLU A 492 -8.16 42.70 9.80
CA GLU A 492 -8.51 43.90 10.57
C GLU A 492 -8.35 43.72 12.08
N TYR A 493 -8.61 42.53 12.63
CA TYR A 493 -8.43 42.28 14.07
C TYR A 493 -6.95 42.30 14.46
N GLY A 494 -6.11 41.61 13.67
CA GLY A 494 -4.66 41.67 13.82
C GLY A 494 -4.13 43.10 13.66
N GLN A 495 -4.69 43.86 12.71
CA GLN A 495 -4.35 45.27 12.52
C GLN A 495 -4.77 46.15 13.71
N ASN A 496 -5.95 45.92 14.30
CA ASN A 496 -6.41 46.68 15.47
C ASN A 496 -5.53 46.44 16.70
N ILE A 497 -5.13 45.18 16.97
CA ILE A 497 -4.19 44.87 18.05
C ILE A 497 -2.84 45.52 17.78
N PHE A 498 -2.36 45.47 16.53
CA PHE A 498 -1.10 46.09 16.11
C PHE A 498 -1.12 47.61 16.32
N ASP A 499 -2.12 48.30 15.80
CA ASP A 499 -2.22 49.77 15.88
C ASP A 499 -2.38 50.23 17.34
N ARG A 500 -3.15 49.48 18.15
CA ARG A 500 -3.33 49.75 19.58
C ARG A 500 -2.05 49.51 20.36
N TYR A 501 -1.33 48.43 20.10
CA TYR A 501 -0.03 48.14 20.71
C TYR A 501 0.99 49.23 20.39
N VAL A 502 1.09 49.66 19.13
CA VAL A 502 2.01 50.73 18.71
C VAL A 502 1.68 52.04 19.43
N THR A 503 0.40 52.39 19.52
CA THR A 503 -0.05 53.61 20.20
C THR A 503 0.28 53.58 21.69
N PHE A 504 0.01 52.46 22.36
CA PHE A 504 0.33 52.29 23.79
C PHE A 504 1.83 52.29 24.04
N ALA A 505 2.62 51.63 23.18
CA ALA A 505 4.07 51.60 23.28
C ALA A 505 4.69 52.99 23.07
N ASP A 506 4.19 53.78 22.12
CA ASP A 506 4.66 55.14 21.87
C ASP A 506 4.36 56.07 23.05
N LEU A 507 3.14 56.05 23.58
CA LEU A 507 2.76 56.84 24.75
C LEU A 507 3.53 56.44 26.02
N TRP A 508 3.77 55.14 26.20
CA TRP A 508 4.58 54.62 27.30
C TRP A 508 6.06 55.05 27.21
N ILE A 509 6.61 55.16 25.99
CA ILE A 509 7.96 55.68 25.73
C ILE A 509 8.03 57.19 26.01
N GLN A 510 7.01 57.94 25.57
CA GLN A 510 6.93 59.40 25.71
C GLN A 510 6.49 59.86 27.10
N ASP A 511 6.16 58.93 28.00
CA ASP A 511 5.66 59.20 29.36
C ASP A 511 4.38 60.05 29.36
N GLN A 512 3.47 59.74 28.44
CA GLN A 512 2.18 60.42 28.29
C GLN A 512 1.02 59.49 28.64
N GLU A 513 -0.06 60.08 29.14
CA GLU A 513 -1.29 59.36 29.45
C GLU A 513 -2.07 59.06 28.16
N PHE A 514 -2.61 57.84 28.05
CA PHE A 514 -3.57 57.53 26.99
C PHE A 514 -4.97 57.92 27.46
N ARG A 515 -5.69 58.67 26.63
CA ARG A 515 -7.10 58.99 26.87
C ARG A 515 -7.95 58.27 25.82
N ASP A 516 -8.76 57.33 26.27
CA ASP A 516 -9.64 56.60 25.36
C ASP A 516 -10.73 57.55 24.80
N PRO A 517 -10.82 57.74 23.47
CA PRO A 517 -11.78 58.65 22.87
C PRO A 517 -13.25 58.24 23.07
N ASN A 518 -13.50 56.95 23.34
CA ASN A 518 -14.83 56.37 23.40
C ASN A 518 -15.32 56.21 24.84
N THR A 519 -14.43 55.88 25.77
CA THR A 519 -14.78 55.65 27.19
C THR A 519 -14.39 56.81 28.11
N GLY A 520 -13.49 57.70 27.67
CA GLY A 520 -12.93 58.76 28.50
C GLY A 520 -11.97 58.26 29.59
N GLU A 521 -11.63 56.97 29.57
CA GLU A 521 -10.71 56.36 30.52
C GLU A 521 -9.29 56.87 30.29
N ILE A 522 -8.60 57.21 31.38
CA ILE A 522 -7.21 57.69 31.35
C ILE A 522 -6.34 56.54 31.84
N LEU A 523 -5.47 56.04 30.97
CA LEU A 523 -4.47 55.04 31.32
C LEU A 523 -3.17 55.76 31.65
N ASP A 524 -2.73 55.61 32.89
CA ASP A 524 -1.41 56.06 33.33
C ASP A 524 -0.29 55.15 32.79
N ARG A 525 0.96 55.54 33.01
CA ARG A 525 2.12 54.78 32.54
C ARG A 525 2.16 53.35 33.10
N SER A 526 1.69 53.13 34.32
CA SER A 526 1.67 51.79 34.94
C SER A 526 0.62 50.90 34.28
N GLN A 527 -0.57 51.44 34.04
CA GLN A 527 -1.67 50.74 33.39
C GLN A 527 -1.37 50.45 31.92
N LEU A 528 -0.70 51.37 31.20
CA LEU A 528 -0.18 51.11 29.86
C LEU A 528 0.84 49.97 29.85
N ASN A 529 1.69 49.88 30.88
CA ASN A 529 2.62 48.77 31.01
C ASN A 529 1.89 47.44 31.19
N ASP A 530 0.84 47.40 32.02
CA ASP A 530 0.05 46.21 32.25
C ASP A 530 -0.65 45.73 30.97
N GLU A 531 -1.20 46.64 30.16
CA GLU A 531 -1.82 46.31 28.87
C GLU A 531 -0.79 45.80 27.85
N LEU A 532 0.40 46.40 27.77
CA LEU A 532 1.48 45.94 26.89
C LEU A 532 2.01 44.56 27.33
N GLU A 533 2.17 44.33 28.63
CA GLU A 533 2.63 43.05 29.18
C GLU A 533 1.66 41.90 28.89
N LYS A 534 0.34 42.16 28.83
CA LYS A 534 -0.66 41.15 28.43
C LYS A 534 -0.40 40.61 27.03
N ILE A 535 0.22 41.39 26.15
CA ILE A 535 0.57 41.01 24.77
C ILE A 535 1.98 40.40 24.70
N GLU A 536 2.92 40.92 25.46
CA GLU A 536 4.35 40.54 25.42
C GLU A 536 4.65 39.24 26.20
N LYS A 537 4.00 39.02 27.35
CA LYS A 537 4.23 37.83 28.21
C LYS A 537 3.93 36.50 27.51
N PRO A 538 2.79 36.33 26.80
CA PRO A 538 2.52 35.09 26.05
C PRO A 538 3.58 34.79 24.99
N ALA A 539 4.28 35.82 24.51
CA ALA A 539 5.32 35.66 23.51
C ALA A 539 6.71 35.34 24.07
N GLY A 540 6.92 35.49 25.39
CA GLY A 540 8.18 35.22 26.06
C GLY A 540 9.24 36.30 25.87
N ILE A 541 8.83 37.56 25.74
CA ILE A 541 9.77 38.67 25.53
C ILE A 541 10.51 38.99 26.84
N VAL A 542 11.83 38.84 26.82
CA VAL A 542 12.69 39.06 28.01
C VAL A 542 12.99 40.54 28.23
N ASN A 543 13.15 41.32 27.16
CA ASN A 543 13.48 42.74 27.24
C ASN A 543 12.41 43.60 26.56
N ALA A 544 11.30 43.80 27.27
CA ALA A 544 10.12 44.51 26.78
C ALA A 544 10.41 45.96 26.36
N LYS A 545 11.31 46.65 27.07
CA LYS A 545 11.64 48.06 26.80
C LYS A 545 12.29 48.22 25.42
N ASP A 546 13.32 47.44 25.13
CA ASP A 546 14.02 47.50 23.85
C ASP A 546 13.11 47.07 22.70
N PHE A 547 12.28 46.05 22.95
CA PHE A 547 11.29 45.57 21.98
C PHE A 547 10.26 46.65 21.60
N ARG A 548 9.70 47.37 22.58
CA ARG A 548 8.79 48.50 22.35
C ARG A 548 9.44 49.60 21.53
N HIS A 549 10.66 49.99 21.87
CA HIS A 549 11.42 51.01 21.12
C HIS A 549 11.71 50.57 19.67
N GLU A 550 12.09 49.31 19.46
CA GLU A 550 12.36 48.76 18.12
C GLU A 550 11.12 48.84 17.21
N ILE A 551 9.95 48.46 17.74
CA ILE A 551 8.68 48.47 17.02
C ILE A 551 8.23 49.87 16.66
N VAL A 552 8.20 50.79 17.64
CA VAL A 552 7.74 52.16 17.41
C VAL A 552 8.63 52.84 16.36
N ASN A 553 9.96 52.65 16.45
CA ASN A 553 10.89 53.17 15.45
C ASN A 553 10.72 52.54 14.06
N PHE A 554 10.33 51.27 13.97
CA PHE A 554 10.01 50.65 12.69
C PHE A 554 8.73 51.27 12.09
N VAL A 555 7.66 51.39 12.88
CA VAL A 555 6.37 51.91 12.39
C VAL A 555 6.45 53.39 12.03
N LEU A 556 7.19 54.21 12.79
CA LEU A 556 7.44 55.61 12.44
C LEU A 556 8.20 55.74 11.12
N ARG A 557 9.22 54.91 10.88
CA ARG A 557 9.95 54.86 9.60
C ARG A 557 9.05 54.40 8.45
N ALA A 558 8.23 53.38 8.67
CA ALA A 558 7.29 52.89 7.67
C ALA A 558 6.26 53.97 7.30
N ARG A 559 5.65 54.65 8.29
CA ARG A 559 4.71 55.76 8.08
C ARG A 559 5.33 56.93 7.31
N ALA A 560 6.60 57.25 7.60
CA ALA A 560 7.33 58.31 6.90
C ALA A 560 7.59 57.96 5.42
N ALA A 561 7.81 56.68 5.10
CA ALA A 561 8.04 56.20 3.74
C ALA A 561 6.75 56.07 2.90
N THR A 562 5.60 55.80 3.52
CA THR A 562 4.30 55.58 2.83
C THR A 562 3.36 56.79 2.85
N GLY A 563 3.85 57.98 3.24
CA GLY A 563 3.05 59.21 3.22
C GLY A 563 1.92 59.23 4.26
N GLY A 564 2.14 58.63 5.43
CA GLY A 564 1.19 58.68 6.56
C GLY A 564 0.21 57.50 6.67
N ARG A 565 0.31 56.48 5.80
CA ARG A 565 -0.47 55.23 5.96
C ARG A 565 0.16 54.31 7.02
N ASN A 566 -0.67 53.74 7.89
CA ASN A 566 -0.23 52.73 8.86
C ASN A 566 0.38 51.52 8.15
N ALA A 567 1.46 50.99 8.74
CA ALA A 567 2.08 49.76 8.26
C ALA A 567 1.12 48.59 8.49
N SER A 568 1.03 47.65 7.54
CA SER A 568 0.28 46.41 7.76
C SER A 568 0.91 45.64 8.91
N TRP A 569 0.10 45.03 9.77
CA TRP A 569 0.58 44.21 10.89
C TRP A 569 1.43 43.00 10.44
N THR A 570 1.32 42.62 9.16
CA THR A 570 2.14 41.57 8.52
C THR A 570 3.56 42.02 8.13
N SER A 571 3.83 43.33 8.13
CA SER A 571 5.10 43.90 7.66
C SER A 571 6.28 43.70 8.62
N TYR A 572 6.01 43.36 9.89
CA TYR A 572 7.04 43.15 10.90
C TYR A 572 6.89 41.79 11.60
N GLU A 573 7.78 40.87 11.26
CA GLU A 573 7.71 39.46 11.64
C GLU A 573 7.74 39.23 13.16
N LYS A 574 8.55 40.00 13.90
CA LYS A 574 8.63 39.85 15.36
C LYS A 574 7.31 40.21 16.06
N LEU A 575 6.70 41.36 15.72
CA LEU A 575 5.42 41.76 16.31
C LEU A 575 4.26 40.87 15.81
N ARG A 576 4.31 40.42 14.55
CA ARG A 576 3.37 39.43 14.03
C ARG A 576 3.35 38.18 14.90
N THR A 577 4.52 37.60 15.19
CA THR A 577 4.63 36.40 16.04
C THR A 577 4.06 36.63 17.45
N VAL A 578 4.24 37.83 18.00
CA VAL A 578 3.74 38.21 19.33
C VAL A 578 2.22 38.35 19.33
N ILE A 579 1.66 39.03 18.35
CA ILE A 579 0.21 39.19 18.17
C ILE A 579 -0.43 37.83 17.93
N GLU A 580 0.16 36.99 17.08
CA GLU A 580 -0.29 35.62 16.85
C GLU A 580 -0.32 34.84 18.18
N LYS A 581 0.77 34.84 18.96
CA LYS A 581 0.80 34.19 20.29
C LYS A 581 -0.22 34.75 21.28
N LYS A 582 -0.48 36.05 21.27
CA LYS A 582 -1.54 36.65 22.10
C LYS A 582 -2.91 36.14 21.70
N ILE A 583 -3.23 36.15 20.41
CA ILE A 583 -4.50 35.63 19.87
C ILE A 583 -4.63 34.13 20.18
N PHE A 584 -3.54 33.36 20.07
CA PHE A 584 -3.51 31.94 20.42
C PHE A 584 -3.77 31.69 21.92
N SER A 585 -3.39 32.62 22.80
CA SER A 585 -3.60 32.50 24.26
C SER A 585 -5.02 32.87 24.73
N SER A 586 -5.70 33.80 24.03
CA SER A 586 -7.02 34.34 24.40
C SER A 586 -8.15 33.71 23.58
N THR A 587 -8.44 32.44 23.82
CA THR A 587 -9.51 31.72 23.11
C THR A 587 -10.93 32.10 23.50
N GLU A 588 -11.11 32.82 24.61
CA GLU A 588 -12.41 33.39 24.97
C GLU A 588 -12.88 34.42 23.92
N ASP A 589 -11.94 35.12 23.28
CA ASP A 589 -12.22 36.07 22.21
C ASP A 589 -12.61 35.38 20.89
N LEU A 590 -12.25 34.10 20.72
CA LEU A 590 -12.60 33.29 19.55
C LEU A 590 -14.00 32.68 19.65
N LEU A 591 -14.51 32.46 20.86
CA LEU A 591 -15.78 31.76 21.10
C LEU A 591 -17.00 32.39 20.40
N PRO A 592 -17.21 33.73 20.41
CA PRO A 592 -18.41 34.33 19.81
C PRO A 592 -18.48 34.13 18.29
N VAL A 593 -17.32 34.05 17.64
CA VAL A 593 -17.20 33.95 16.18
C VAL A 593 -17.31 32.51 15.72
N ILE A 594 -16.69 31.59 16.44
CA ILE A 594 -16.63 30.19 16.05
C ILE A 594 -17.91 29.45 16.53
N SER A 595 -18.60 29.98 17.56
CA SER A 595 -19.88 29.44 18.02
C SER A 595 -21.04 29.79 17.07
N PHE A 596 -21.82 28.78 16.71
CA PHE A 596 -23.01 28.93 15.85
C PHE A 596 -24.19 29.54 16.64
N ASN A 597 -24.11 30.84 16.96
CA ASN A 597 -25.16 31.55 17.70
C ASN A 597 -26.21 32.17 16.77
N ALA A 598 -27.46 31.72 16.87
CA ALA A 598 -28.58 32.23 16.06
C ALA A 598 -28.87 33.74 16.27
N LYS A 599 -28.48 34.30 17.43
CA LYS A 599 -28.65 35.71 17.82
C LYS A 599 -27.43 36.60 17.55
N ALA A 600 -26.49 36.18 16.70
CA ALA A 600 -25.33 36.98 16.33
C ALA A 600 -25.72 38.21 15.47
N SER A 601 -24.99 39.31 15.64
CA SER A 601 -25.09 40.53 14.82
C SER A 601 -24.75 40.24 13.34
N SER A 602 -25.17 41.14 12.43
CA SER A 602 -24.89 40.98 10.99
C SER A 602 -23.39 40.91 10.68
N GLU A 603 -22.57 41.64 11.45
CA GLU A 603 -21.13 41.67 11.29
C GLU A 603 -20.47 40.37 11.78
N GLU A 604 -20.93 39.80 12.90
CA GLU A 604 -20.49 38.50 13.41
C GLU A 604 -20.88 37.34 12.48
N ARG A 605 -22.03 37.42 11.80
CA ARG A 605 -22.43 36.42 10.80
C ARG A 605 -21.53 36.44 9.57
N GLN A 606 -21.20 37.62 9.05
CA GLN A 606 -20.29 37.74 7.91
C GLN A 606 -18.89 37.22 8.26
N LYS A 607 -18.43 37.55 9.45
CA LYS A 607 -17.19 37.06 10.04
C LYS A 607 -17.14 35.54 10.16
N HIS A 608 -18.20 34.93 10.70
CA HIS A 608 -18.34 33.49 10.77
C HIS A 608 -18.31 32.83 9.39
N GLN A 609 -19.00 33.42 8.41
CA GLN A 609 -19.02 32.90 7.05
C GLN A 609 -17.62 32.89 6.42
N ASN A 610 -16.86 33.99 6.57
CA ASN A 610 -15.49 34.05 6.07
C ASN A 610 -14.59 32.97 6.69
N PHE A 611 -14.75 32.70 8.00
CA PHE A 611 -14.04 31.61 8.67
C PHE A 611 -14.42 30.23 8.10
N VAL A 612 -15.71 29.98 7.92
CA VAL A 612 -16.21 28.72 7.33
C VAL A 612 -15.67 28.54 5.91
N ASP A 613 -15.70 29.58 5.08
CA ASP A 613 -15.22 29.53 3.70
C ASP A 613 -13.72 29.18 3.65
N ARG A 614 -12.90 29.74 4.55
CA ARG A 614 -11.47 29.37 4.67
C ARG A 614 -11.26 27.92 5.07
N MET A 615 -12.07 27.39 5.98
CA MET A 615 -12.01 25.98 6.33
C MET A 615 -12.47 25.10 5.15
N VAL A 616 -13.46 25.54 4.37
CA VAL A 616 -13.89 24.82 3.16
C VAL A 616 -12.79 24.81 2.10
N GLU A 617 -12.05 25.90 1.91
CA GLU A 617 -10.87 25.96 1.03
C GLU A 617 -9.79 24.94 1.45
N LYS A 618 -9.70 24.62 2.74
CA LYS A 618 -8.78 23.60 3.29
C LYS A 618 -9.28 22.15 3.12
N GLY A 619 -10.47 21.94 2.55
CA GLY A 619 -11.02 20.61 2.24
C GLY A 619 -12.05 20.08 3.24
N TYR A 620 -12.54 20.92 4.15
CA TYR A 620 -13.64 20.58 5.06
C TYR A 620 -15.00 20.91 4.43
N THR A 621 -16.07 20.25 4.88
CA THR A 621 -17.44 20.67 4.55
C THR A 621 -18.03 21.56 5.64
N VAL A 622 -19.03 22.38 5.33
CA VAL A 622 -19.64 23.33 6.30
C VAL A 622 -20.10 22.64 7.58
N LYS A 623 -20.69 21.45 7.45
CA LYS A 623 -21.10 20.65 8.61
C LYS A 623 -19.92 20.10 9.40
N GLN A 624 -18.87 19.66 8.72
CA GLN A 624 -17.65 19.18 9.38
C GLN A 624 -17.00 20.30 10.20
N VAL A 625 -16.96 21.53 9.68
CA VAL A 625 -16.44 22.69 10.43
C VAL A 625 -17.20 22.87 11.73
N ARG A 626 -18.54 22.80 11.69
CA ARG A 626 -19.37 22.88 12.91
C ARG A 626 -19.05 21.78 13.91
N LEU A 627 -19.00 20.54 13.44
CA LEU A 627 -18.68 19.39 14.29
C LEU A 627 -17.30 19.52 14.94
N LEU A 628 -16.29 19.91 14.15
CA LEU A 628 -14.89 20.01 14.59
C LEU A 628 -14.72 21.08 15.67
N VAL A 629 -15.37 22.23 15.50
CA VAL A 629 -15.40 23.30 16.49
C VAL A 629 -16.03 22.81 17.79
N GLU A 630 -17.23 22.23 17.71
CA GLU A 630 -17.94 21.74 18.90
C GLU A 630 -17.13 20.67 19.63
N TRP A 631 -16.48 19.77 18.88
CA TRP A 631 -15.62 18.74 19.43
C TRP A 631 -14.38 19.33 20.11
N TYR A 632 -13.66 20.24 19.44
CA TYR A 632 -12.47 20.90 19.99
C TYR A 632 -12.77 21.65 21.29
N LEU A 633 -13.90 22.36 21.36
CA LEU A 633 -14.35 23.06 22.57
C LEU A 633 -14.66 22.11 23.73
N ARG A 634 -15.14 20.89 23.46
CA ARG A 634 -15.37 19.87 24.50
C ARG A 634 -14.06 19.30 25.02
N VAL A 635 -13.17 18.89 24.12
CA VAL A 635 -11.88 18.27 24.49
C VAL A 635 -11.07 19.19 25.40
N ARG A 636 -11.03 20.48 25.08
CA ARG A 636 -10.29 21.48 25.88
C ARG A 636 -10.97 21.86 27.21
N LYS A 637 -12.26 21.59 27.38
CA LYS A 637 -12.92 21.74 28.69
C LYS A 637 -12.66 20.54 29.61
N SER A 638 -12.34 19.38 29.03
CA SER A 638 -12.02 18.15 29.75
C SER A 638 -10.53 17.96 30.04
N THR A 639 -9.67 18.77 29.45
CA THR A 639 -8.22 18.87 29.76
C THR A 639 -7.98 20.13 30.57
#